data_AF-A0A6A5EPC3-F1
#
_entry.id   AF-A0A6A5EPC3-F1
#
_cell.length_a   1.000
_cell.length_b   1.000
_cell.length_c   1.000
_cell.angle_alpha   90.00
_cell.angle_beta   90.00
_cell.angle_gamma   90.00
#
_symmetry.space_group_name_H-M   'P 1'
#
loop_
_entity.id
_entity.type
_entity.pdbx_description
1 polymer ?
#
loop_
_entity_poly.entity_id
_entity_poly.type
_entity_poly.pdbx_seq_one_letter_code
_entity_poly.pdbx_strand_id
1 'polypeptide(L)'
;MWLTVLYSCTGGAALLYALYRWVIPAAVQYHGGLALIWHDVIVERMLDTLTQSTRPQRILTAVQKNATRGDPRSVVKAIDHFCRNKEWAMNVGDEKGCILDSVVSEVNPATVLELGTYCGYSTVRIASLLPPNAKLITLEFNPDFAAIARQVIAWAGLEDKVQLVEGASGDWIPKMKEQFGVKTFDLVFLDHWKNSYLPDTKLMEECGLLRKGSVLLADNVICPGAPEYLEFIRSSPRYKSQYFKSHLEYTKVEDGLEKSVFLGLVNEEWTGVKGRGSGLVLSVPLLVIMMTSEARSSHRCCWLSSPFTYQTWLQLIWVLLLGVSPGSWAQQGTQPQSIKIEGDITLGGLFPVHSRGPAGVPCGEIKREKGIHRLEAMLYALDQINSDPDLLPNITLGARILDTCSRDTYALEQSLTFVQALIQKDTSDVRCSNGEPPIIPKPERVVGVIGASGSSVSIMVANVLRLFSIPQISYASTAPELSDKSRYEFFSRVVPPDSYQAQAMVDIVKAMGWNYVSTLASEGNYGESGVDAFLQISREAGGLCIAQSIKIPREPRPGEFEKIIKRLMETSNARGVIIFANEDDIKRVLQSAKKANLTGHFLFVGSDSWGAKNSPIQDQEDVAEGAVTILPKRASIDGFDQYFTSRSLENNRRNIWFAEFWEDDFKCKLTRPGIKYELGRRKCTGEERISQHSQYEQEGKVQFVIDAVYAMAHALHSMHMDLCPGSMGVCEKMDPVEGQMLLQYIHSVNFNGSAGTGVMFNENGDAPGRYDIFQYQLSNVSNPGYKVIGQWTNHLRLNPEEMQWSGGDRNIPESVCSFPCESGERKKMVKGVPCCWHCELCDGYQYLLDEFSCDMCPFDMRPLKNRTGCRITPIVKLEWSSPWAIIPVFLAILGILATTGVIVTFIRFNDTPIVRASGRELSYVLLTGIFLIYLITFLMIAEPSVAVCAFRRLLLGLGMSISYSAMLTKTNRIYRIFEQGKKSVTPPKFISPTSQLIITFILISVQLLGVFIWFGVMPPHTIIDYEEQKPPNPEFARGVLKCDMSDLSLILCLSYSIVLMITCTVYAIKSRGVPETFNEAKPIGFTMYTTCIIWLAFVPIFFGTAQSTEKMFIQTTTLTVSMSLSATVSLGMLYIPKVYVIIFHPEQNVQKRKRSFKAVAQAATVSTNLSQKSNGESKIVPDRSQ
;
A
#
# COMPACT_ATOMS: atom_id res chain seq x y z
N MET A 1 27.36 65.56 12.27
CA MET A 1 26.28 64.62 12.67
C MET A 1 25.70 63.92 11.43
N TRP A 2 25.21 64.64 10.42
CA TRP A 2 24.75 64.04 9.15
C TRP A 2 25.84 63.27 8.38
N LEU A 3 27.07 63.79 8.29
CA LEU A 3 28.21 63.08 7.68
C LEU A 3 28.60 61.79 8.41
N THR A 4 28.40 61.72 9.72
CA THR A 4 28.75 60.57 10.56
C THR A 4 27.72 59.44 10.42
N VAL A 5 26.45 59.79 10.26
CA VAL A 5 25.37 58.84 9.93
C VAL A 5 25.53 58.33 8.50
N LEU A 6 25.87 59.21 7.54
CA LEU A 6 26.13 58.80 6.17
C LEU A 6 27.31 57.81 6.09
N TYR A 7 28.43 58.10 6.77
CA TYR A 7 29.60 57.21 6.81
C TYR A 7 29.32 55.84 7.46
N SER A 8 28.46 55.80 8.49
CA SER A 8 28.06 54.54 9.15
C SER A 8 27.09 53.73 8.29
N CYS A 9 26.18 54.39 7.56
CA CYS A 9 25.27 53.73 6.62
C CYS A 9 26.00 53.23 5.37
N THR A 10 26.93 54.00 4.81
CA THR A 10 27.77 53.56 3.67
C THR A 10 28.77 52.48 4.10
N GLY A 11 29.31 52.56 5.32
CA GLY A 11 30.17 51.51 5.89
C GLY A 11 29.42 50.19 6.13
N GLY A 12 28.20 50.26 6.67
CA GLY A 12 27.33 49.08 6.84
C GLY A 12 26.89 48.48 5.51
N ALA A 13 26.52 49.30 4.53
CA ALA A 13 26.18 48.83 3.18
C ALA A 13 27.37 48.21 2.45
N ALA A 14 28.57 48.79 2.57
CA ALA A 14 29.79 48.24 2.00
C ALA A 14 30.19 46.91 2.66
N LEU A 15 30.00 46.78 3.98
CA LEU A 15 30.25 45.53 4.70
C LEU A 15 29.26 44.43 4.31
N LEU A 16 27.96 44.77 4.19
CA LEU A 16 26.94 43.84 3.71
C LEU A 16 27.18 43.44 2.25
N TYR A 17 27.59 44.37 1.39
CA TYR A 17 27.96 44.08 0.01
C TYR A 17 29.22 43.20 -0.07
N ALA A 18 30.23 43.43 0.78
CA ALA A 18 31.42 42.60 0.85
C ALA A 18 31.10 41.19 1.37
N LEU A 19 30.23 41.07 2.37
CA LEU A 19 29.74 39.79 2.90
C LEU A 19 28.99 39.02 1.82
N TYR A 20 28.04 39.66 1.13
CA TYR A 20 27.25 39.05 0.04
C TYR A 20 28.09 38.69 -1.19
N ARG A 21 29.01 39.57 -1.62
CA ARG A 21 29.74 39.42 -2.88
C ARG A 21 30.98 38.53 -2.77
N TRP A 22 31.62 38.45 -1.61
CA TRP A 22 32.92 37.78 -1.46
C TRP A 22 32.96 36.75 -0.33
N VAL A 23 32.50 37.09 0.88
CA VAL A 23 32.69 36.22 2.06
C VAL A 23 31.76 35.01 2.03
N ILE A 24 30.46 35.22 1.78
CA ILE A 24 29.48 34.14 1.78
C ILE A 24 29.71 33.18 0.60
N PRO A 25 29.92 33.64 -0.66
CA PRO A 25 30.24 32.74 -1.76
C PRO A 25 31.53 31.94 -1.52
N ALA A 26 32.54 32.54 -0.87
CA ALA A 26 33.77 31.83 -0.52
C ALA A 26 33.54 30.75 0.57
N ALA A 27 32.73 31.03 1.59
CA ALA A 27 32.42 30.06 2.64
C ALA A 27 31.57 28.88 2.13
N VAL A 28 30.61 29.17 1.25
CA VAL A 28 29.71 28.19 0.62
C VAL A 28 30.47 27.19 -0.27
N GLN A 29 31.59 27.60 -0.88
CA GLN A 29 32.39 26.72 -1.72
C GLN A 29 33.07 25.56 -0.96
N TYR A 30 33.20 25.63 0.36
CA TYR A 30 33.96 24.66 1.16
C TYR A 30 33.16 23.97 2.27
N HIS A 31 31.88 24.31 2.49
CA HIS A 31 31.08 23.73 3.57
C HIS A 31 29.68 23.33 3.09
N GLY A 32 29.44 22.02 2.94
CA GLY A 32 28.20 21.47 2.35
C GLY A 32 26.90 21.95 3.00
N GLY A 33 26.82 21.93 4.34
CA GLY A 33 25.62 22.41 5.04
C GLY A 33 25.34 23.91 4.83
N LEU A 34 26.38 24.74 4.67
CA LEU A 34 26.21 26.15 4.39
C LEU A 34 25.86 26.37 2.92
N ALA A 35 26.38 25.52 2.02
CA ALA A 35 26.06 25.54 0.60
C ALA A 35 24.59 25.24 0.34
N LEU A 36 24.05 24.18 0.95
CA LEU A 36 22.64 23.80 0.83
C LEU A 36 21.72 24.89 1.41
N ILE A 37 22.00 25.41 2.61
CA ILE A 37 21.20 26.50 3.21
C ILE A 37 21.26 27.77 2.35
N TRP A 38 22.44 28.15 1.87
CA TRP A 38 22.58 29.35 1.07
C TRP A 38 21.86 29.23 -0.27
N HIS A 39 22.05 28.15 -1.00
CA HIS A 39 21.51 27.99 -2.35
C HIS A 39 20.02 27.61 -2.36
N ASP A 40 19.58 26.62 -1.57
CA ASP A 40 18.21 26.08 -1.62
C ASP A 40 17.24 26.75 -0.64
N VAL A 41 17.71 27.43 0.42
CA VAL A 41 16.82 28.12 1.37
C VAL A 41 16.79 29.62 1.14
N ILE A 42 17.96 30.24 0.93
CA ILE A 42 18.08 31.70 0.88
C ILE A 42 17.99 32.22 -0.56
N VAL A 43 18.88 31.75 -1.45
CA VAL A 43 18.99 32.26 -2.83
C VAL A 43 17.79 31.86 -3.67
N GLU A 44 17.35 30.61 -3.60
CA GLU A 44 16.16 30.14 -4.32
C GLU A 44 14.91 30.95 -3.95
N ARG A 45 14.61 31.07 -2.66
CA ARG A 45 13.41 31.80 -2.19
C ARG A 45 13.46 33.29 -2.56
N MET A 46 14.65 33.89 -2.54
CA MET A 46 14.85 35.28 -2.98
C MET A 46 14.63 35.42 -4.50
N LEU A 47 15.22 34.55 -5.32
CA LEU A 47 15.10 34.61 -6.78
C LEU A 47 13.70 34.24 -7.26
N ASP A 48 13.03 33.29 -6.62
CA ASP A 48 11.66 32.91 -6.94
C ASP A 48 10.70 34.07 -6.63
N THR A 49 10.90 34.77 -5.52
CA THR A 49 10.12 35.97 -5.18
C THR A 49 10.39 37.13 -6.16
N LEU A 50 11.65 37.34 -6.56
CA LEU A 50 12.03 38.42 -7.46
C LEU A 50 11.62 38.17 -8.93
N THR A 51 11.67 36.92 -9.38
CA THR A 51 11.44 36.55 -10.79
C THR A 51 10.08 35.92 -11.05
N GLN A 52 9.31 35.58 -10.01
CA GLN A 52 8.03 34.85 -10.10
C GLN A 52 8.12 33.57 -10.94
N SER A 53 9.26 32.88 -10.90
CA SER A 53 9.51 31.64 -11.62
C SER A 53 10.27 30.66 -10.71
N THR A 54 10.21 29.36 -10.97
CA THR A 54 11.01 28.36 -10.24
C THR A 54 12.38 28.15 -10.89
N ARG A 55 13.35 27.63 -10.16
CA ARG A 55 14.69 27.34 -10.69
C ARG A 55 14.67 26.45 -11.95
N PRO A 56 13.93 25.33 -12.02
CA PRO A 56 13.82 24.53 -13.25
C PRO A 56 13.25 25.30 -14.45
N GLN A 57 12.30 26.21 -14.21
CA GLN A 57 11.71 27.04 -15.27
C GLN A 57 12.75 28.02 -15.85
N ARG A 58 13.61 28.58 -15.00
CA ARG A 58 14.73 29.44 -15.42
C ARG A 58 15.79 28.64 -16.20
N ILE A 59 16.07 27.40 -15.78
CA ILE A 59 16.97 26.48 -16.51
C ILE A 59 16.40 26.19 -17.91
N LEU A 60 15.12 25.84 -18.03
CA LEU A 60 14.47 25.62 -19.33
C LEU A 60 14.56 26.86 -20.22
N THR A 61 14.32 28.05 -19.67
CA THR A 61 14.44 29.32 -20.41
C THR A 61 15.88 29.52 -20.92
N ALA A 62 16.89 29.16 -20.11
CA ALA A 62 18.29 29.22 -20.52
C ALA A 62 18.63 28.21 -21.62
N VAL A 63 18.08 26.99 -21.56
CA VAL A 63 18.21 25.96 -22.60
C VAL A 63 17.60 26.45 -23.91
N GLN A 64 16.36 26.93 -23.89
CA GLN A 64 15.67 27.41 -25.10
C GLN A 64 16.39 28.59 -25.76
N LYS A 65 17.08 29.41 -24.97
CA LYS A 65 17.83 30.58 -25.46
C LYS A 65 19.21 30.24 -26.01
N ASN A 66 19.92 29.30 -25.37
CA ASN A 66 21.35 29.09 -25.60
C ASN A 66 21.70 27.72 -26.23
N ALA A 67 20.78 26.74 -26.23
CA ALA A 67 21.02 25.41 -26.77
C ALA A 67 20.40 25.22 -28.17
N THR A 68 21.09 24.47 -29.02
CA THR A 68 20.61 24.05 -30.33
C THR A 68 19.57 22.93 -30.18
N ARG A 69 18.42 23.10 -30.83
CA ARG A 69 17.32 22.12 -30.81
C ARG A 69 17.75 20.83 -31.52
N GLY A 70 17.47 19.67 -30.92
CA GLY A 70 17.86 18.35 -31.40
C GLY A 70 19.32 17.97 -31.12
N ASP A 71 20.06 18.77 -30.35
CA ASP A 71 21.44 18.47 -29.94
C ASP A 71 21.54 18.29 -28.41
N PRO A 72 21.52 17.04 -27.91
CA PRO A 72 21.66 16.74 -26.49
C PRO A 72 22.91 17.34 -25.84
N ARG A 73 24.04 17.40 -26.55
CA ARG A 73 25.30 17.93 -26.00
C ARG A 73 25.22 19.44 -25.79
N SER A 74 24.53 20.14 -26.70
CA SER A 74 24.29 21.57 -26.57
C SER A 74 23.36 21.89 -25.40
N VAL A 75 22.34 21.06 -25.17
CA VAL A 75 21.43 21.19 -24.00
C VAL A 75 22.19 21.04 -22.68
N VAL A 76 22.98 19.96 -22.54
CA VAL A 76 23.80 19.73 -21.33
C VAL A 76 24.76 20.90 -21.07
N LYS A 77 25.45 21.37 -22.11
CA LYS A 77 26.38 22.51 -22.02
C LYS A 77 25.68 23.81 -21.61
N ALA A 78 24.46 24.05 -22.09
CA ALA A 78 23.68 25.23 -21.72
C ALA A 78 23.26 25.20 -20.24
N ILE A 79 22.87 24.02 -19.72
CA ILE A 79 22.54 23.82 -18.31
C ILE A 79 23.80 24.03 -17.44
N ASP A 80 24.93 23.42 -17.77
CA ASP A 80 26.18 23.61 -17.03
C ASP A 80 26.64 25.08 -17.01
N HIS A 81 26.52 25.77 -18.15
CA HIS A 81 26.86 27.19 -18.21
C HIS A 81 25.94 28.04 -17.31
N PHE A 82 24.64 27.73 -17.26
CA PHE A 82 23.70 28.40 -16.37
C PHE A 82 24.04 28.13 -14.90
N CYS A 83 24.27 26.86 -14.55
CA CYS A 83 24.52 26.46 -13.17
C CYS A 83 25.84 27.00 -12.60
N ARG A 84 26.87 27.12 -13.44
CA ARG A 84 28.18 27.68 -13.04
C ARG A 84 28.18 29.21 -12.90
N ASN A 85 27.46 29.92 -13.77
CA ASN A 85 27.64 31.37 -13.92
C ASN A 85 26.46 32.22 -13.43
N LYS A 86 25.27 31.62 -13.28
CA LYS A 86 24.05 32.35 -12.91
C LYS A 86 23.47 31.88 -11.60
N GLU A 87 23.10 30.61 -11.51
CA GLU A 87 22.36 30.09 -10.38
C GLU A 87 22.68 28.61 -10.18
N TRP A 88 23.21 28.28 -9.01
CA TRP A 88 23.52 26.91 -8.64
C TRP A 88 22.26 26.03 -8.61
N ALA A 89 22.37 24.78 -9.07
CA ALA A 89 21.32 23.78 -8.99
C ALA A 89 21.92 22.43 -8.63
N MET A 90 21.25 21.70 -7.74
CA MET A 90 21.60 20.33 -7.35
C MET A 90 21.13 19.33 -8.42
N ASN A 91 21.75 19.38 -9.60
CA ASN A 91 21.62 18.34 -10.63
C ASN A 91 22.77 17.32 -10.45
N VAL A 92 23.20 16.61 -11.50
CA VAL A 92 24.40 15.76 -11.43
C VAL A 92 25.70 16.56 -11.59
N GLY A 93 25.67 17.70 -12.29
CA GLY A 93 26.87 18.48 -12.60
C GLY A 93 27.77 17.85 -13.68
N ASP A 94 28.86 18.51 -14.01
CA ASP A 94 29.74 18.13 -15.13
C ASP A 94 30.83 17.11 -14.73
N GLU A 95 31.43 17.26 -13.54
CA GLU A 95 32.41 16.29 -13.01
C GLU A 95 31.80 14.90 -12.83
N LYS A 96 30.72 14.80 -12.06
CA LYS A 96 29.98 13.54 -11.85
C LYS A 96 29.29 13.05 -13.11
N GLY A 97 28.86 13.99 -13.96
CA GLY A 97 28.31 13.66 -15.26
C GLY A 97 29.29 12.83 -16.10
N CYS A 98 30.57 13.19 -16.12
CA CYS A 98 31.56 12.40 -16.87
C CYS A 98 31.70 10.97 -16.32
N ILE A 99 31.51 10.77 -15.00
CA ILE A 99 31.50 9.44 -14.37
C ILE A 99 30.24 8.68 -14.79
N LEU A 100 29.06 9.31 -14.77
CA LEU A 100 27.81 8.74 -15.26
C LEU A 100 27.93 8.30 -16.72
N ASP A 101 28.48 9.13 -17.59
CA ASP A 101 28.68 8.81 -19.01
C ASP A 101 29.60 7.60 -19.21
N SER A 102 30.67 7.55 -18.43
CA SER A 102 31.62 6.43 -18.43
C SER A 102 30.93 5.13 -18.02
N VAL A 103 30.13 5.14 -16.96
CA VAL A 103 29.39 3.96 -16.48
C VAL A 103 28.33 3.52 -17.49
N VAL A 104 27.56 4.45 -18.07
CA VAL A 104 26.57 4.13 -19.11
C VAL A 104 27.26 3.50 -20.33
N SER A 105 28.39 4.06 -20.75
CA SER A 105 29.17 3.54 -21.89
C SER A 105 29.80 2.18 -21.59
N GLU A 106 30.25 1.95 -20.35
CA GLU A 106 30.81 0.66 -19.90
C GLU A 106 29.74 -0.44 -19.87
N VAL A 107 28.55 -0.12 -19.37
CA VAL A 107 27.45 -1.08 -19.21
C VAL A 107 26.75 -1.36 -20.55
N ASN A 108 26.66 -0.35 -21.42
CA ASN A 108 25.89 -0.38 -22.68
C ASN A 108 24.46 -0.96 -22.50
N PRO A 109 23.63 -0.35 -21.62
CA PRO A 109 22.37 -0.95 -21.18
C PRO A 109 21.28 -0.89 -22.26
N ALA A 110 20.44 -1.93 -22.32
CA ALA A 110 19.24 -1.94 -23.16
C ALA A 110 18.03 -1.35 -22.43
N THR A 111 18.00 -1.49 -21.10
CA THR A 111 16.94 -0.98 -20.23
C THR A 111 17.53 -0.22 -19.04
N VAL A 112 17.11 1.03 -18.87
CA VAL A 112 17.58 1.90 -17.80
C VAL A 112 16.42 2.44 -16.98
N LEU A 113 16.60 2.48 -15.66
CA LEU A 113 15.70 3.14 -14.72
C LEU A 113 16.41 4.32 -14.07
N GLU A 114 15.82 5.50 -14.11
CA GLU A 114 16.26 6.70 -13.39
C GLU A 114 15.21 7.06 -12.33
N LEU A 115 15.64 7.16 -11.08
CA LEU A 115 14.82 7.63 -9.97
C LEU A 115 15.26 9.06 -9.62
N GLY A 116 14.46 10.04 -10.03
CA GLY A 116 14.73 11.48 -9.87
C GLY A 116 15.09 12.17 -11.19
N THR A 117 14.11 12.72 -11.90
CA THR A 117 14.32 13.43 -13.17
C THR A 117 14.70 14.91 -12.99
N TYR A 118 14.09 15.58 -12.01
CA TYR A 118 14.20 17.02 -11.74
C TYR A 118 13.99 17.89 -12.99
N CYS A 119 15.07 18.46 -13.56
CA CYS A 119 15.01 19.28 -14.78
C CYS A 119 15.39 18.50 -16.07
N GLY A 120 15.64 17.20 -15.98
CA GLY A 120 16.00 16.33 -17.11
C GLY A 120 17.48 16.31 -17.51
N TYR A 121 18.39 16.85 -16.68
CA TYR A 121 19.82 16.95 -17.00
C TYR A 121 20.49 15.57 -17.15
N SER A 122 20.34 14.70 -16.14
CA SER A 122 20.86 13.33 -16.14
C SER A 122 20.16 12.47 -17.19
N THR A 123 18.84 12.62 -17.36
CA THR A 123 18.04 11.94 -18.38
C THR A 123 18.59 12.18 -19.79
N VAL A 124 18.86 13.44 -20.15
CA VAL A 124 19.42 13.81 -21.47
C VAL A 124 20.80 13.20 -21.65
N ARG A 125 21.64 13.20 -20.60
CA ARG A 125 22.99 12.61 -20.66
C ARG A 125 22.94 11.10 -20.88
N ILE A 126 22.16 10.38 -20.08
CA ILE A 126 21.98 8.93 -20.20
C ILE A 126 21.42 8.58 -21.58
N ALA A 127 20.27 9.16 -21.97
CA ALA A 127 19.60 8.83 -23.22
C ALA A 127 20.41 9.16 -24.48
N SER A 128 21.30 10.17 -24.42
CA SER A 128 22.20 10.50 -25.53
C SER A 128 23.25 9.41 -25.82
N LEU A 129 23.56 8.54 -24.84
CA LEU A 129 24.53 7.46 -24.95
C LEU A 129 23.88 6.09 -25.21
N LEU A 130 22.56 6.00 -25.11
CA LEU A 130 21.82 4.75 -25.29
C LEU A 130 21.75 4.32 -26.76
N PRO A 131 21.85 3.01 -27.06
CA PRO A 131 21.66 2.51 -28.43
C PRO A 131 20.22 2.77 -28.93
N PRO A 132 19.96 2.71 -30.26
CA PRO A 132 18.68 3.12 -30.85
C PRO A 132 17.45 2.39 -30.31
N ASN A 133 17.60 1.13 -29.88
CA ASN A 133 16.50 0.30 -29.37
C ASN A 133 16.46 0.23 -27.84
N ALA A 134 17.28 1.01 -27.13
CA ALA A 134 17.28 1.02 -25.67
C ALA A 134 16.20 1.97 -25.12
N LYS A 135 15.68 1.61 -23.96
CA LYS A 135 14.58 2.32 -23.29
C LYS A 135 15.04 2.86 -21.95
N LEU A 136 14.85 4.17 -21.74
CA LEU A 136 15.05 4.84 -20.45
C LEU A 136 13.70 5.17 -19.83
N ILE A 137 13.44 4.66 -18.63
CA ILE A 137 12.28 5.03 -17.82
C ILE A 137 12.78 5.95 -16.71
N THR A 138 12.19 7.14 -16.59
CA THR A 138 12.56 8.14 -15.58
C THR A 138 11.36 8.58 -14.75
N LEU A 139 11.53 8.70 -13.43
CA LEU A 139 10.46 9.04 -12.49
C LEU A 139 10.67 10.45 -11.89
N GLU A 140 9.61 11.26 -11.93
CA GLU A 140 9.54 12.56 -11.26
C GLU A 140 8.26 12.66 -10.43
N PHE A 141 8.38 12.99 -9.14
CA PHE A 141 7.23 13.06 -8.25
C PHE A 141 6.48 14.39 -8.37
N ASN A 142 7.17 15.48 -8.71
CA ASN A 142 6.58 16.81 -8.83
C ASN A 142 6.08 17.04 -10.27
N PRO A 143 4.76 17.22 -10.49
CA PRO A 143 4.20 17.36 -11.83
C PRO A 143 4.72 18.60 -12.58
N ASP A 144 5.05 19.69 -11.88
CA ASP A 144 5.59 20.91 -12.49
C ASP A 144 7.01 20.67 -13.03
N PHE A 145 7.83 19.92 -12.27
CA PHE A 145 9.19 19.56 -12.69
C PHE A 145 9.16 18.53 -13.83
N ALA A 146 8.23 17.57 -13.77
CA ALA A 146 7.98 16.62 -14.85
C ALA A 146 7.62 17.34 -16.16
N ALA A 147 6.75 18.35 -16.12
CA ALA A 147 6.39 19.15 -17.28
C ALA A 147 7.58 19.92 -17.88
N ILE A 148 8.48 20.42 -17.03
CA ILE A 148 9.71 21.10 -17.45
C ILE A 148 10.71 20.11 -18.06
N ALA A 149 10.93 18.98 -17.40
CA ALA A 149 11.81 17.92 -17.88
C ALA A 149 11.38 17.39 -19.25
N ARG A 150 10.06 17.18 -19.48
CA ARG A 150 9.53 16.81 -20.82
C ARG A 150 9.94 17.81 -21.89
N GLN A 151 9.85 19.11 -21.60
CA GLN A 151 10.26 20.14 -22.56
C GLN A 151 11.76 20.14 -22.83
N VAL A 152 12.60 19.90 -21.81
CA VAL A 152 14.06 19.78 -21.98
C VAL A 152 14.41 18.55 -22.81
N ILE A 153 13.79 17.40 -22.54
CA ILE A 153 13.97 16.14 -23.29
C ILE A 153 13.52 16.32 -24.76
N ALA A 154 12.38 16.97 -24.98
CA ALA A 154 11.88 17.31 -26.31
C ALA A 154 12.83 18.25 -27.06
N TRP A 155 13.42 19.23 -26.37
CA TRP A 155 14.41 20.14 -26.96
C TRP A 155 15.69 19.41 -27.35
N ALA A 156 16.09 18.40 -26.59
CA ALA A 156 17.23 17.53 -26.91
C ALA A 156 16.94 16.53 -28.04
N GLY A 157 15.67 16.29 -28.39
CA GLY A 157 15.27 15.36 -29.44
C GLY A 157 15.39 13.88 -29.05
N LEU A 158 15.10 13.55 -27.78
CA LEU A 158 15.26 12.20 -27.21
C LEU A 158 13.94 11.55 -26.77
N GLU A 159 12.80 12.07 -27.24
CA GLU A 159 11.44 11.61 -26.85
C GLU A 159 11.14 10.16 -27.26
N ASP A 160 11.83 9.66 -28.27
CA ASP A 160 11.71 8.29 -28.78
C ASP A 160 12.30 7.24 -27.84
N LYS A 161 13.30 7.61 -27.02
CA LYS A 161 13.99 6.70 -26.09
C LYS A 161 13.54 6.84 -24.64
N VAL A 162 12.96 7.98 -24.27
CA VAL A 162 12.69 8.34 -22.88
C VAL A 162 11.21 8.28 -22.57
N GLN A 163 10.85 7.48 -21.56
CA GLN A 163 9.52 7.43 -20.99
C GLN A 163 9.54 8.06 -19.58
N LEU A 164 9.05 9.30 -19.49
CA LEU A 164 8.91 10.03 -18.22
C LEU A 164 7.57 9.71 -17.57
N VAL A 165 7.61 9.33 -16.30
CA VAL A 165 6.42 8.93 -15.51
C VAL A 165 6.33 9.80 -14.26
N GLU A 166 5.11 10.27 -13.97
CA GLU A 166 4.83 11.08 -12.78
C GLU A 166 4.47 10.20 -11.58
N GLY A 167 5.09 10.45 -10.43
CA GLY A 167 4.74 9.83 -9.15
C GLY A 167 5.93 9.34 -8.32
N ALA A 168 5.63 8.82 -7.14
CA ALA A 168 6.63 8.32 -6.21
C ALA A 168 7.24 6.98 -6.66
N SER A 169 8.54 6.79 -6.41
CA SER A 169 9.27 5.56 -6.79
C SER A 169 8.67 4.30 -6.15
N GLY A 170 8.32 4.34 -4.86
CA GLY A 170 7.72 3.22 -4.14
C GLY A 170 6.40 2.70 -4.73
N ASP A 171 5.61 3.56 -5.39
CA ASP A 171 4.35 3.17 -6.03
C ASP A 171 4.53 2.55 -7.42
N TRP A 172 5.62 2.94 -8.09
CA TRP A 172 5.88 2.58 -9.48
C TRP A 172 6.79 1.38 -9.63
N ILE A 173 7.78 1.18 -8.74
CA ILE A 173 8.69 0.03 -8.77
C ILE A 173 7.92 -1.31 -8.86
N PRO A 174 6.87 -1.58 -8.05
CA PRO A 174 6.11 -2.83 -8.14
C PRO A 174 5.36 -3.02 -9.47
N LYS A 175 5.02 -1.92 -10.16
CA LYS A 175 4.25 -1.91 -11.42
C LYS A 175 5.12 -1.96 -12.67
N MET A 176 6.45 -1.86 -12.54
CA MET A 176 7.36 -1.71 -13.67
C MET A 176 7.27 -2.83 -14.70
N LYS A 177 7.09 -4.09 -14.24
CA LYS A 177 6.98 -5.27 -15.10
C LYS A 177 5.72 -5.25 -15.97
N GLU A 178 4.58 -4.93 -15.37
CA GLU A 178 3.27 -4.98 -16.03
C GLU A 178 3.03 -3.76 -16.93
N GLN A 179 3.37 -2.56 -16.45
CA GLN A 179 3.09 -1.30 -17.17
C GLN A 179 4.05 -1.04 -18.33
N PHE A 180 5.33 -1.40 -18.18
CA PHE A 180 6.36 -1.03 -19.17
C PHE A 180 6.95 -2.22 -19.92
N GLY A 181 6.51 -3.45 -19.61
CA GLY A 181 6.98 -4.69 -20.24
C GLY A 181 8.45 -5.01 -19.97
N VAL A 182 9.07 -4.38 -18.96
CA VAL A 182 10.49 -4.55 -18.62
C VAL A 182 10.65 -5.70 -17.62
N LYS A 183 11.40 -6.74 -18.00
CA LYS A 183 11.65 -7.89 -17.11
C LYS A 183 12.65 -7.55 -16.00
N THR A 184 13.75 -6.88 -16.35
CA THR A 184 14.84 -6.46 -15.45
C THR A 184 15.52 -5.23 -16.03
N PHE A 185 16.15 -4.40 -15.19
CA PHE A 185 16.96 -3.26 -15.61
C PHE A 185 18.46 -3.59 -15.66
N ASP A 186 19.14 -3.10 -16.68
CA ASP A 186 20.60 -3.27 -16.82
C ASP A 186 21.37 -2.22 -16.01
N LEU A 187 20.84 -1.00 -15.96
CA LEU A 187 21.37 0.12 -15.20
C LEU A 187 20.22 0.80 -14.44
N VAL A 188 20.47 1.11 -13.16
CA VAL A 188 19.59 1.93 -12.33
C VAL A 188 20.38 3.13 -11.81
N PHE A 189 19.90 4.34 -12.07
CA PHE A 189 20.48 5.58 -11.57
C PHE A 189 19.62 6.13 -10.43
N LEU A 190 20.21 6.29 -9.24
CA LEU A 190 19.56 6.80 -8.04
C LEU A 190 19.99 8.25 -7.82
N ASP A 191 19.09 9.20 -8.09
CA ASP A 191 19.31 10.64 -7.90
C ASP A 191 18.04 11.37 -7.42
N HIS A 192 17.44 10.84 -6.36
CA HIS A 192 16.24 11.43 -5.73
C HIS A 192 16.42 11.59 -4.22
N TRP A 193 15.38 11.41 -3.40
CA TRP A 193 15.47 11.53 -1.94
C TRP A 193 16.34 10.42 -1.33
N LYS A 194 17.39 10.82 -0.60
CA LYS A 194 18.48 9.92 -0.16
C LYS A 194 17.99 8.85 0.83
N ASN A 195 16.97 9.16 1.64
CA ASN A 195 16.32 8.20 2.54
C ASN A 195 15.59 7.07 1.80
N SER A 196 15.29 7.24 0.50
CA SER A 196 14.58 6.25 -0.31
C SER A 196 15.52 5.29 -1.06
N TYR A 197 16.83 5.55 -1.10
CA TYR A 197 17.77 4.72 -1.87
C TYR A 197 17.79 3.26 -1.38
N LEU A 198 17.81 3.05 -0.06
CA LEU A 198 17.78 1.71 0.55
C LEU A 198 16.45 0.98 0.33
N PRO A 199 15.28 1.55 0.71
CA PRO A 199 14.00 0.86 0.51
C PRO A 199 13.72 0.59 -0.97
N ASP A 200 14.05 1.51 -1.89
CA ASP A 200 13.85 1.29 -3.32
C ASP A 200 14.77 0.19 -3.85
N THR A 201 16.02 0.12 -3.37
CA THR A 201 16.95 -0.97 -3.71
C THR A 201 16.42 -2.33 -3.27
N LYS A 202 15.91 -2.44 -2.03
CA LYS A 202 15.30 -3.68 -1.52
C LYS A 202 14.04 -4.05 -2.31
N LEU A 203 13.19 -3.08 -2.60
CA LEU A 203 11.96 -3.29 -3.35
C LEU A 203 12.25 -3.79 -4.78
N MET A 204 13.30 -3.28 -5.43
CA MET A 204 13.76 -3.78 -6.72
C MET A 204 14.31 -5.22 -6.66
N GLU A 205 14.96 -5.61 -5.56
CA GLU A 205 15.35 -7.01 -5.34
C GLU A 205 14.13 -7.92 -5.15
N GLU A 206 13.18 -7.52 -4.30
CA GLU A 206 11.95 -8.28 -3.99
C GLU A 206 11.06 -8.45 -5.24
N CYS A 207 10.92 -7.39 -6.04
CA CYS A 207 10.18 -7.44 -7.30
C CYS A 207 10.95 -8.19 -8.40
N GLY A 208 12.18 -8.62 -8.16
CA GLY A 208 13.03 -9.31 -9.14
C GLY A 208 13.29 -8.47 -10.38
N LEU A 209 13.57 -7.18 -10.20
CA LEU A 209 13.87 -6.22 -11.27
C LEU A 209 15.37 -6.12 -11.57
N LEU A 210 16.22 -6.74 -10.75
CA LEU A 210 17.67 -6.79 -10.93
C LEU A 210 18.10 -8.19 -11.38
N ARG A 211 18.88 -8.28 -12.47
CA ARG A 211 19.53 -9.52 -12.92
C ARG A 211 21.00 -9.52 -12.50
N LYS A 212 21.61 -10.70 -12.43
CA LYS A 212 23.07 -10.79 -12.21
C LYS A 212 23.79 -9.96 -13.29
N GLY A 213 24.58 -8.98 -12.86
CA GLY A 213 25.25 -8.00 -13.71
C GLY A 213 24.55 -6.63 -13.79
N SER A 214 23.35 -6.45 -13.25
CA SER A 214 22.69 -5.14 -13.15
C SER A 214 23.53 -4.17 -12.33
N VAL A 215 23.67 -2.93 -12.81
CA VAL A 215 24.47 -1.89 -12.16
C VAL A 215 23.55 -0.86 -11.53
N LEU A 216 23.76 -0.57 -10.24
CA LEU A 216 23.15 0.55 -9.53
C LEU A 216 24.21 1.65 -9.42
N LEU A 217 23.89 2.86 -9.83
CA LEU A 217 24.77 4.03 -9.67
C LEU A 217 24.04 5.09 -8.85
N ALA A 218 24.54 5.36 -7.65
CA ALA A 218 23.93 6.28 -6.71
C ALA A 218 24.72 7.58 -6.61
N ASP A 219 24.03 8.72 -6.76
CA ASP A 219 24.63 10.06 -6.63
C ASP A 219 24.44 10.66 -5.24
N ASN A 220 25.33 11.60 -4.87
CA ASN A 220 25.27 12.40 -3.65
C ASN A 220 25.35 11.57 -2.35
N VAL A 221 26.22 10.54 -2.36
CA VAL A 221 26.30 9.54 -1.29
C VAL A 221 27.00 10.03 -0.01
N ILE A 222 27.71 11.18 -0.05
CA ILE A 222 28.37 11.80 1.12
C ILE A 222 27.65 13.06 1.58
N CYS A 223 27.26 13.97 0.69
CA CYS A 223 26.55 15.21 1.02
C CYS A 223 25.43 15.46 0.01
N PRO A 224 24.13 15.45 0.40
CA PRO A 224 23.58 15.30 1.75
C PRO A 224 23.74 13.91 2.40
N GLY A 225 24.09 12.88 1.62
CA GLY A 225 24.53 11.58 2.14
C GLY A 225 23.45 10.50 2.22
N ALA A 226 23.84 9.24 2.00
CA ALA A 226 22.97 8.05 2.07
C ALA A 226 23.65 6.89 2.83
N PRO A 227 23.91 7.04 4.15
CA PRO A 227 24.75 6.12 4.92
C PRO A 227 24.18 4.70 5.02
N GLU A 228 22.86 4.55 5.24
CA GLU A 228 22.21 3.25 5.36
C GLU A 228 22.26 2.46 4.04
N TYR A 229 22.11 3.15 2.90
CA TYR A 229 22.28 2.55 1.58
C TYR A 229 23.72 2.04 1.39
N LEU A 230 24.71 2.90 1.64
CA LEU A 230 26.14 2.55 1.51
C LEU A 230 26.52 1.36 2.40
N GLU A 231 26.04 1.33 3.64
CA GLU A 231 26.27 0.23 4.57
C GLU A 231 25.69 -1.08 4.02
N PHE A 232 24.46 -1.06 3.50
CA PHE A 232 23.82 -2.23 2.92
C PHE A 232 24.55 -2.79 1.68
N ILE A 233 24.88 -1.95 0.70
CA ILE A 233 25.49 -2.41 -0.56
C ILE A 233 26.98 -2.77 -0.42
N ARG A 234 27.67 -2.26 0.61
CA ARG A 234 29.09 -2.59 0.87
C ARG A 234 29.23 -3.82 1.78
N SER A 235 28.24 -4.10 2.63
CA SER A 235 28.24 -5.27 3.52
C SER A 235 27.60 -6.51 2.89
N SER A 236 26.71 -6.35 1.90
CA SER A 236 26.00 -7.46 1.27
C SER A 236 26.88 -8.23 0.27
N PRO A 237 26.97 -9.58 0.34
CA PRO A 237 27.70 -10.39 -0.64
C PRO A 237 27.01 -10.41 -2.01
N ARG A 238 25.79 -9.85 -2.12
CA ARG A 238 25.01 -9.77 -3.36
C ARG A 238 25.43 -8.60 -4.24
N TYR A 239 26.30 -7.71 -3.77
CA TYR A 239 26.76 -6.55 -4.53
C TYR A 239 28.28 -6.46 -4.54
N LYS A 240 28.82 -5.93 -5.63
CA LYS A 240 30.21 -5.49 -5.72
C LYS A 240 30.23 -3.99 -5.96
N SER A 241 30.65 -3.25 -4.95
CA SER A 241 30.58 -1.77 -4.95
C SER A 241 31.95 -1.12 -5.21
N GLN A 242 31.94 0.00 -5.92
CA GLN A 242 33.09 0.83 -6.27
C GLN A 242 32.71 2.31 -6.08
N TYR A 243 33.50 3.01 -5.26
CA TYR A 243 33.31 4.43 -4.97
C TYR A 243 34.06 5.31 -5.98
N PHE A 244 33.40 6.35 -6.48
CA PHE A 244 34.00 7.40 -7.30
C PHE A 244 33.97 8.72 -6.53
N LYS A 245 35.16 9.22 -6.17
CA LYS A 245 35.31 10.52 -5.50
C LYS A 245 35.04 11.67 -6.47
N SER A 246 34.30 12.67 -6.03
CA SER A 246 33.97 13.88 -6.77
C SER A 246 33.67 15.05 -5.81
N HIS A 247 32.97 16.08 -6.29
CA HIS A 247 32.50 17.20 -5.48
C HIS A 247 31.00 17.42 -5.65
N LEU A 248 30.37 18.01 -4.64
CA LEU A 248 29.00 18.54 -4.73
C LEU A 248 28.95 19.55 -5.88
N GLU A 249 27.88 19.52 -6.66
CA GLU A 249 27.81 20.06 -8.02
C GLU A 249 28.35 21.48 -8.09
N TYR A 250 29.24 21.79 -9.03
CA TYR A 250 29.76 23.15 -9.22
C TYR A 250 30.39 23.83 -7.97
N THR A 251 30.70 23.08 -6.91
CA THR A 251 31.38 23.55 -5.68
C THR A 251 32.70 22.79 -5.44
N LYS A 252 33.38 23.05 -4.31
CA LYS A 252 34.57 22.31 -3.87
C LYS A 252 34.32 21.47 -2.62
N VAL A 253 33.06 21.22 -2.28
CA VAL A 253 32.67 20.34 -1.15
C VAL A 253 32.84 18.90 -1.60
N GLU A 254 33.52 18.07 -0.80
CA GLU A 254 33.75 16.65 -1.13
C GLU A 254 32.44 15.85 -1.18
N ASP A 255 32.27 15.08 -2.25
CA ASP A 255 31.14 14.16 -2.45
C ASP A 255 31.52 12.99 -3.39
N GLY A 256 30.58 12.19 -3.90
CA GLY A 256 30.88 11.04 -4.74
C GLY A 256 29.67 10.27 -5.25
N LEU A 257 29.94 9.37 -6.19
CA LEU A 257 28.98 8.36 -6.65
C LEU A 257 29.42 6.97 -6.22
N GLU A 258 28.45 6.11 -5.92
CA GLU A 258 28.71 4.70 -5.61
C GLU A 258 28.12 3.82 -6.72
N LYS A 259 28.99 3.06 -7.40
CA LYS A 259 28.61 2.05 -8.41
C LYS A 259 28.56 0.67 -7.77
N SER A 260 27.41 0.00 -7.81
CA SER A 260 27.19 -1.32 -7.23
C SER A 260 26.68 -2.30 -8.27
N VAL A 261 27.44 -3.36 -8.52
CA VAL A 261 27.07 -4.43 -9.45
C VAL A 261 26.39 -5.57 -8.69
N PHE A 262 25.17 -5.92 -9.08
CA PHE A 262 24.39 -6.99 -8.45
C PHE A 262 24.87 -8.38 -8.92
N LEU A 263 25.22 -9.26 -7.99
CA LEU A 263 25.85 -10.57 -8.23
C LEU A 263 24.86 -11.76 -8.12
N GLY A 264 23.68 -11.56 -7.55
CA GLY A 264 22.68 -12.62 -7.30
C GLY A 264 22.98 -13.47 -6.05
N LEU A 265 22.17 -14.50 -5.79
CA LEU A 265 22.40 -15.46 -4.68
C LEU A 265 23.59 -16.37 -5.02
N VAL A 266 24.52 -16.52 -4.08
CA VAL A 266 25.68 -17.43 -4.20
C VAL A 266 25.19 -18.85 -3.93
N ASN A 267 25.29 -19.75 -4.93
CA ASN A 267 25.08 -21.18 -4.74
C ASN A 267 26.21 -21.76 -3.87
N GLU A 268 25.87 -22.32 -2.71
CA GLU A 268 26.72 -23.29 -2.02
C GLU A 268 26.55 -24.67 -2.69
N GLU A 269 27.59 -25.13 -3.40
CA GLU A 269 27.77 -26.56 -3.66
C GLU A 269 28.28 -27.23 -2.37
N TRP A 270 27.42 -28.02 -1.72
CA TRP A 270 27.85 -28.99 -0.71
C TRP A 270 27.91 -30.39 -1.35
N THR A 271 29.14 -30.88 -1.58
CA THR A 271 29.43 -32.31 -1.72
C THR A 271 29.08 -33.03 -0.43
N GLY A 272 28.23 -34.05 -0.52
CA GLY A 272 27.54 -34.63 0.63
C GLY A 272 28.34 -35.60 1.50
N VAL A 273 27.88 -35.78 2.74
CA VAL A 273 27.94 -37.03 3.50
C VAL A 273 26.72 -37.12 4.44
N LYS A 274 25.97 -38.22 4.28
CA LYS A 274 25.12 -38.97 5.23
C LYS A 274 24.68 -38.30 6.55
N GLY A 275 23.35 -38.25 6.72
CA GLY A 275 22.69 -39.15 7.68
C GLY A 275 22.08 -38.55 8.96
N ARG A 276 20.79 -38.86 9.12
CA ARG A 276 19.97 -38.95 10.36
C ARG A 276 19.48 -37.67 11.03
N GLY A 277 18.15 -37.65 11.17
CA GLY A 277 17.52 -37.51 12.48
C GLY A 277 16.82 -36.19 12.76
N SER A 278 15.52 -36.20 12.50
CA SER A 278 14.42 -35.56 13.23
C SER A 278 14.76 -34.67 14.44
N GLY A 279 14.15 -33.47 14.51
CA GLY A 279 13.98 -32.78 15.79
C GLY A 279 13.71 -31.28 15.70
N LEU A 280 12.44 -30.93 15.71
CA LEU A 280 11.81 -29.71 16.24
C LEU A 280 12.65 -28.89 17.27
N VAL A 281 12.56 -27.56 17.16
CA VAL A 281 12.23 -26.55 18.22
C VAL A 281 13.01 -25.22 18.07
N LEU A 282 12.20 -24.15 18.09
CA LEU A 282 12.36 -22.71 18.40
C LEU A 282 13.70 -22.12 18.91
N SER A 283 13.76 -20.80 18.63
CA SER A 283 14.34 -19.66 19.38
C SER A 283 15.81 -19.22 19.14
N VAL A 284 15.89 -18.01 18.55
CA VAL A 284 16.84 -16.86 18.63
C VAL A 284 17.67 -16.73 19.95
N PRO A 285 18.66 -15.80 20.12
CA PRO A 285 19.50 -14.95 19.22
C PRO A 285 21.03 -14.88 19.60
N LEU A 286 21.76 -13.96 18.92
CA LEU A 286 23.04 -13.27 19.31
C LEU A 286 24.34 -14.09 19.17
N LEU A 287 25.53 -13.56 18.88
CA LEU A 287 26.16 -12.30 18.46
C LEU A 287 27.68 -12.62 18.49
N VAL A 288 28.54 -11.81 17.84
CA VAL A 288 29.99 -11.68 18.15
C VAL A 288 30.90 -12.83 17.64
N ILE A 289 32.09 -12.64 17.05
CA ILE A 289 32.89 -11.53 16.50
C ILE A 289 34.27 -12.13 16.23
N MET A 290 35.01 -11.58 15.24
CA MET A 290 36.47 -11.62 15.11
C MET A 290 37.13 -13.02 15.00
N MET A 291 38.12 -13.27 14.16
CA MET A 291 39.32 -12.48 13.95
C MET A 291 40.17 -13.22 12.88
N THR A 292 40.77 -12.50 11.90
CA THR A 292 42.16 -12.67 11.40
C THR A 292 42.61 -14.04 10.79
N SER A 293 43.47 -14.16 9.79
CA SER A 293 44.38 -13.25 9.08
C SER A 293 44.73 -13.81 7.69
N GLU A 294 45.25 -12.92 6.84
CA GLU A 294 46.36 -13.08 5.88
C GLU A 294 46.23 -14.12 4.74
N ALA A 295 46.12 -13.69 3.47
CA ALA A 295 47.21 -13.21 2.59
C ALA A 295 48.17 -14.35 2.18
N ARG A 296 48.64 -14.52 0.94
CA ARG A 296 48.64 -13.74 -0.30
C ARG A 296 49.27 -14.63 -1.38
N SER A 297 48.77 -14.55 -2.62
CA SER A 297 49.56 -14.52 -3.89
C SER A 297 50.41 -15.77 -4.27
N SER A 298 50.76 -16.08 -5.52
CA SER A 298 50.65 -15.38 -6.81
C SER A 298 51.09 -16.30 -7.95
N HIS A 299 50.67 -15.96 -9.18
CA HIS A 299 51.35 -16.19 -10.48
C HIS A 299 51.37 -17.62 -11.08
N ARG A 300 51.24 -17.85 -12.40
CA ARG A 300 51.23 -17.00 -13.62
C ARG A 300 50.78 -17.82 -14.85
N CYS A 301 50.17 -17.11 -15.80
CA CYS A 301 50.27 -17.16 -17.28
C CYS A 301 49.95 -18.41 -18.14
N CYS A 302 48.97 -18.20 -19.05
CA CYS A 302 48.92 -18.38 -20.52
C CYS A 302 49.82 -19.44 -21.19
N TRP A 303 49.30 -20.22 -22.16
CA TRP A 303 49.15 -19.80 -23.58
C TRP A 303 48.39 -20.85 -24.46
N LEU A 304 47.71 -20.34 -25.52
CA LEU A 304 47.26 -20.98 -26.80
C LEU A 304 46.31 -22.21 -26.71
N SER A 305 45.29 -22.46 -27.56
CA SER A 305 44.76 -21.91 -28.83
C SER A 305 43.48 -22.68 -29.19
N SER A 306 42.49 -22.04 -29.82
CA SER A 306 41.34 -22.64 -30.52
C SER A 306 41.63 -22.76 -32.06
N PRO A 307 40.74 -23.22 -33.00
CA PRO A 307 39.30 -23.57 -32.90
C PRO A 307 38.73 -24.67 -33.90
N PHE A 308 37.39 -24.86 -33.84
CA PHE A 308 36.39 -25.17 -34.92
C PHE A 308 36.00 -26.61 -35.41
N THR A 309 34.65 -26.82 -35.44
CA THR A 309 33.75 -27.63 -36.33
C THR A 309 33.50 -29.15 -36.22
N TYR A 310 32.25 -29.47 -35.80
CA TYR A 310 31.21 -30.43 -36.26
C TYR A 310 31.50 -31.83 -36.86
N GLN A 311 30.70 -32.80 -36.35
CA GLN A 311 30.16 -34.05 -36.97
C GLN A 311 31.20 -35.13 -37.36
N THR A 312 31.08 -36.43 -37.11
CA THR A 312 29.97 -37.42 -37.08
C THR A 312 30.57 -38.75 -36.56
N TRP A 313 29.74 -39.78 -36.35
CA TRP A 313 30.09 -41.21 -36.16
C TRP A 313 30.53 -41.65 -34.76
N LEU A 314 29.60 -42.20 -33.97
CA LEU A 314 29.84 -43.27 -32.98
C LEU A 314 28.51 -43.86 -32.44
N GLN A 315 27.62 -44.24 -33.36
CA GLN A 315 26.43 -45.07 -33.08
C GLN A 315 26.64 -46.56 -33.47
N LEU A 316 27.89 -47.04 -33.47
CA LEU A 316 28.22 -48.40 -33.94
C LEU A 316 28.77 -49.35 -32.87
N ILE A 317 28.82 -48.96 -31.59
CA ILE A 317 29.39 -49.83 -30.53
C ILE A 317 28.54 -49.81 -29.27
N TRP A 318 27.25 -50.10 -29.40
CA TRP A 318 26.37 -50.44 -28.26
C TRP A 318 25.47 -51.66 -28.51
N VAL A 319 25.76 -52.45 -29.54
CA VAL A 319 24.95 -53.62 -29.94
C VAL A 319 25.60 -54.98 -29.59
N LEU A 320 26.81 -55.03 -29.00
CA LEU A 320 27.53 -56.31 -28.93
C LEU A 320 27.75 -56.99 -27.58
N LEU A 321 27.38 -56.43 -26.43
CA LEU A 321 27.56 -57.16 -25.16
C LEU A 321 26.52 -56.76 -24.13
N LEU A 322 25.37 -57.44 -24.14
CA LEU A 322 24.68 -57.96 -22.96
C LEU A 322 23.54 -58.88 -23.43
N GLY A 323 23.91 -60.12 -23.73
CA GLY A 323 22.97 -61.22 -23.91
C GLY A 323 22.53 -61.75 -22.55
N VAL A 324 21.29 -61.43 -22.16
CA VAL A 324 20.47 -62.29 -21.30
C VAL A 324 19.10 -62.37 -21.98
N SER A 325 18.73 -63.59 -22.34
CA SER A 325 17.59 -63.96 -23.19
C SER A 325 16.25 -63.46 -22.64
N PRO A 326 15.47 -62.67 -23.40
CA PRO A 326 14.03 -62.61 -23.21
C PRO A 326 13.41 -63.68 -24.11
N GLY A 327 12.72 -64.64 -23.48
CA GLY A 327 11.83 -65.55 -24.18
C GLY A 327 10.85 -64.78 -25.06
N SER A 328 10.64 -65.31 -26.25
CA SER A 328 9.70 -64.83 -27.24
C SER A 328 8.27 -64.79 -26.67
N TRP A 329 7.89 -63.68 -26.05
CA TRP A 329 6.49 -63.29 -26.00
C TRP A 329 6.22 -62.50 -27.26
N ALA A 330 5.80 -63.21 -28.30
CA ALA A 330 5.02 -62.61 -29.36
C ALA A 330 3.88 -61.85 -28.67
N GLN A 331 3.88 -60.51 -28.73
CA GLN A 331 2.65 -59.76 -28.50
C GLN A 331 1.71 -60.14 -29.63
N GLN A 332 0.90 -61.14 -29.36
CA GLN A 332 -0.29 -61.46 -30.12
C GLN A 332 -1.14 -60.19 -30.05
N GLY A 333 -1.19 -59.44 -31.17
CA GLY A 333 -2.07 -58.29 -31.32
C GLY A 333 -3.49 -58.77 -31.01
N THR A 334 -3.95 -58.46 -29.80
CA THR A 334 -5.30 -58.79 -29.35
C THR A 334 -6.20 -57.80 -30.09
N GLN A 335 -7.02 -58.31 -31.01
CA GLN A 335 -8.08 -57.47 -31.58
C GLN A 335 -8.86 -56.82 -30.43
N PRO A 336 -9.20 -55.52 -30.55
CA PRO A 336 -9.98 -54.86 -29.52
C PRO A 336 -11.31 -55.61 -29.32
N GLN A 337 -11.60 -55.96 -28.07
CA GLN A 337 -12.88 -56.56 -27.71
C GLN A 337 -13.99 -55.56 -28.02
N SER A 338 -14.90 -55.93 -28.92
CA SER A 338 -16.02 -55.10 -29.35
C SER A 338 -17.28 -55.94 -29.43
N ILE A 339 -18.43 -55.33 -29.09
CA ILE A 339 -19.74 -55.94 -29.31
C ILE A 339 -20.21 -55.52 -30.69
N LYS A 340 -20.69 -56.50 -31.47
CA LYS A 340 -21.22 -56.30 -32.82
C LYS A 340 -22.62 -56.89 -32.89
N ILE A 341 -23.58 -56.05 -33.27
CA ILE A 341 -24.98 -56.39 -33.54
C ILE A 341 -25.22 -56.07 -35.01
N GLU A 342 -25.65 -57.06 -35.78
CA GLU A 342 -25.94 -56.91 -37.20
C GLU A 342 -27.23 -56.12 -37.41
N GLY A 343 -27.26 -55.31 -38.47
CA GLY A 343 -28.43 -54.55 -38.91
C GLY A 343 -28.13 -53.81 -40.21
N ASP A 344 -29.17 -53.32 -40.88
CA ASP A 344 -29.08 -52.59 -42.15
C ASP A 344 -28.29 -51.28 -42.00
N ILE A 345 -28.44 -50.61 -40.85
CA ILE A 345 -27.71 -49.39 -40.50
C ILE A 345 -27.01 -49.60 -39.15
N THR A 346 -25.68 -49.41 -39.10
CA THR A 346 -24.90 -49.65 -37.88
C THR A 346 -24.56 -48.36 -37.14
N LEU A 347 -24.88 -48.30 -35.84
CA LEU A 347 -24.50 -47.21 -34.94
C LEU A 347 -23.25 -47.56 -34.11
N GLY A 348 -22.37 -46.59 -33.89
CA GLY A 348 -21.24 -46.74 -32.98
C GLY A 348 -21.66 -46.46 -31.54
N GLY A 349 -21.14 -47.21 -30.57
CA GLY A 349 -21.36 -46.98 -29.14
C GLY A 349 -20.05 -46.85 -28.39
N LEU A 350 -19.90 -45.80 -27.58
CA LEU A 350 -18.72 -45.56 -26.74
C LEU A 350 -19.11 -45.47 -25.27
N PHE A 351 -18.86 -46.53 -24.50
CA PHE A 351 -19.20 -46.61 -23.08
C PHE A 351 -17.96 -46.81 -22.21
N PRO A 352 -17.91 -46.26 -20.98
CA PRO A 352 -16.84 -46.52 -20.03
C PRO A 352 -17.11 -47.82 -19.26
N VAL A 353 -16.93 -48.96 -19.94
CA VAL A 353 -17.17 -50.29 -19.34
C VAL A 353 -16.19 -50.53 -18.20
N HIS A 354 -14.94 -50.13 -18.37
CA HIS A 354 -13.93 -50.17 -17.31
C HIS A 354 -13.53 -48.77 -16.79
N SER A 355 -13.01 -48.76 -15.56
CA SER A 355 -12.30 -47.63 -14.97
C SER A 355 -10.92 -47.44 -15.61
N ARG A 356 -10.25 -46.33 -15.30
CA ARG A 356 -8.90 -46.07 -15.80
C ARG A 356 -7.91 -46.99 -15.09
N GLY A 357 -7.09 -47.71 -15.85
CA GLY A 357 -6.07 -48.61 -15.29
C GLY A 357 -4.89 -47.86 -14.66
N PRO A 358 -4.14 -48.50 -13.75
CA PRO A 358 -2.87 -47.97 -13.23
C PRO A 358 -1.83 -47.83 -14.35
N ALA A 359 -0.73 -47.12 -14.07
CA ALA A 359 0.32 -46.88 -15.06
C ALA A 359 0.80 -48.19 -15.71
N GLY A 360 0.72 -48.25 -17.05
CA GLY A 360 1.08 -49.43 -17.85
C GLY A 360 -0.08 -50.36 -18.22
N VAL A 361 -1.27 -50.24 -17.60
CA VAL A 361 -2.46 -51.03 -17.93
C VAL A 361 -3.55 -50.12 -18.51
N PRO A 362 -4.16 -50.43 -19.67
CA PRO A 362 -5.11 -49.54 -20.33
C PRO A 362 -6.43 -49.36 -19.56
N CYS A 363 -6.93 -50.44 -18.97
CA CYS A 363 -8.25 -50.51 -18.34
C CYS A 363 -8.13 -51.07 -16.92
N GLY A 364 -8.96 -50.57 -16.02
CA GLY A 364 -9.06 -50.99 -14.62
C GLY A 364 -10.25 -51.90 -14.36
N GLU A 365 -10.83 -51.80 -13.16
CA GLU A 365 -12.01 -52.59 -12.76
C GLU A 365 -13.27 -52.18 -13.55
N ILE A 366 -14.20 -53.13 -13.71
CA ILE A 366 -15.48 -52.94 -14.41
C ILE A 366 -16.40 -51.97 -13.66
N LYS A 367 -17.09 -51.10 -14.41
CA LYS A 367 -18.05 -50.12 -13.90
C LYS A 367 -19.47 -50.66 -14.04
N ARG A 368 -20.03 -51.15 -12.93
CA ARG A 368 -21.40 -51.68 -12.83
C ARG A 368 -22.45 -50.67 -13.33
N GLU A 369 -22.64 -49.58 -12.59
CA GLU A 369 -23.66 -48.57 -12.92
C GLU A 369 -23.28 -47.72 -14.13
N LYS A 370 -22.13 -47.04 -14.09
CA LYS A 370 -21.74 -46.04 -15.10
C LYS A 370 -21.31 -46.63 -16.44
N GLY A 371 -21.03 -47.93 -16.48
CA GLY A 371 -20.58 -48.67 -17.66
C GLY A 371 -21.68 -49.59 -18.18
N ILE A 372 -21.95 -50.68 -17.46
CA ILE A 372 -22.81 -51.77 -17.92
C ILE A 372 -24.28 -51.34 -18.03
N HIS A 373 -24.85 -50.60 -17.07
CA HIS A 373 -26.24 -50.14 -17.19
C HIS A 373 -26.42 -49.27 -18.45
N ARG A 374 -25.45 -48.40 -18.75
CA ARG A 374 -25.52 -47.51 -19.92
C ARG A 374 -25.34 -48.27 -21.24
N LEU A 375 -24.44 -49.23 -21.28
CA LEU A 375 -24.26 -50.09 -22.45
C LEU A 375 -25.53 -50.90 -22.73
N GLU A 376 -26.07 -51.54 -21.70
CA GLU A 376 -27.31 -52.31 -21.81
C GLU A 376 -28.51 -51.43 -22.15
N ALA A 377 -28.50 -50.15 -21.76
CA ALA A 377 -29.54 -49.19 -22.15
C ALA A 377 -29.55 -48.92 -23.66
N MET A 378 -28.38 -48.86 -24.31
CA MET A 378 -28.32 -48.77 -25.78
C MET A 378 -28.86 -50.04 -26.44
N LEU A 379 -28.49 -51.21 -25.92
CA LEU A 379 -29.00 -52.49 -26.45
C LEU A 379 -30.51 -52.63 -26.27
N TYR A 380 -31.04 -52.21 -25.11
CA TYR A 380 -32.47 -52.14 -24.85
C TYR A 380 -33.17 -51.19 -25.84
N ALA A 381 -32.64 -49.98 -26.05
CA ALA A 381 -33.22 -49.02 -26.97
C ALA A 381 -33.28 -49.57 -28.41
N LEU A 382 -32.21 -50.23 -28.88
CA LEU A 382 -32.19 -50.88 -30.19
C LEU A 382 -33.24 -51.99 -30.30
N ASP A 383 -33.41 -52.82 -29.27
CA ASP A 383 -34.44 -53.86 -29.26
C ASP A 383 -35.85 -53.26 -29.34
N GLN A 384 -36.10 -52.14 -28.64
CA GLN A 384 -37.39 -51.45 -28.69
C GLN A 384 -37.65 -50.85 -30.08
N ILE A 385 -36.67 -50.14 -30.64
CA ILE A 385 -36.80 -49.50 -31.96
C ILE A 385 -36.99 -50.55 -33.07
N ASN A 386 -36.20 -51.62 -33.06
CA ASN A 386 -36.31 -52.69 -34.07
C ASN A 386 -37.62 -53.49 -33.94
N SER A 387 -38.34 -53.37 -32.82
CA SER A 387 -39.65 -53.99 -32.61
C SER A 387 -40.82 -53.03 -32.88
N ASP A 388 -40.53 -51.74 -33.06
CA ASP A 388 -41.52 -50.69 -33.28
C ASP A 388 -41.94 -50.65 -34.76
N PRO A 389 -43.24 -50.88 -35.09
CA PRO A 389 -43.70 -50.82 -36.46
C PRO A 389 -43.78 -49.40 -37.03
N ASP A 390 -43.84 -48.37 -36.19
CA ASP A 390 -44.03 -46.97 -36.60
C ASP A 390 -42.68 -46.28 -36.86
N LEU A 391 -41.63 -46.68 -36.16
CA LEU A 391 -40.30 -46.08 -36.25
C LEU A 391 -39.33 -46.97 -37.04
N LEU A 392 -38.89 -46.51 -38.22
CA LEU A 392 -38.02 -47.24 -39.15
C LEU A 392 -38.58 -48.62 -39.60
N PRO A 393 -39.78 -48.66 -40.21
CA PRO A 393 -40.36 -49.92 -40.65
C PRO A 393 -39.48 -50.62 -41.69
N ASN A 394 -39.25 -51.92 -41.50
CA ASN A 394 -38.39 -52.76 -42.35
C ASN A 394 -36.92 -52.29 -42.48
N ILE A 395 -36.42 -51.51 -41.52
CA ILE A 395 -35.00 -51.16 -41.41
C ILE A 395 -34.53 -51.55 -40.01
N THR A 396 -33.52 -52.39 -39.93
CA THR A 396 -32.93 -52.82 -38.66
C THR A 396 -31.73 -51.97 -38.28
N LEU A 397 -31.70 -51.48 -37.05
CA LEU A 397 -30.55 -50.78 -36.48
C LEU A 397 -29.61 -51.79 -35.81
N GLY A 398 -28.40 -51.89 -36.33
CA GLY A 398 -27.28 -52.60 -35.75
C GLY A 398 -26.40 -51.69 -34.87
N ALA A 399 -25.41 -52.28 -34.20
CA ALA A 399 -24.50 -51.52 -33.35
C ALA A 399 -23.10 -52.12 -33.26
N ARG A 400 -22.10 -51.24 -33.13
CA ARG A 400 -20.73 -51.58 -32.81
C ARG A 400 -20.30 -50.83 -31.55
N ILE A 401 -20.20 -51.54 -30.44
CA ILE A 401 -19.94 -50.95 -29.12
C ILE A 401 -18.49 -51.23 -28.70
N LEU A 402 -17.79 -50.17 -28.29
CA LEU A 402 -16.40 -50.20 -27.83
C LEU A 402 -16.30 -49.67 -26.40
N ASP A 403 -15.31 -50.19 -25.68
CA ASP A 403 -14.94 -49.67 -24.37
C ASP A 403 -14.01 -48.46 -24.50
N THR A 404 -14.26 -47.44 -23.69
CA THR A 404 -13.42 -46.24 -23.59
C THR A 404 -12.41 -46.32 -22.45
N CYS A 405 -12.58 -47.26 -21.50
CA CYS A 405 -11.78 -47.41 -20.28
C CYS A 405 -11.60 -46.11 -19.49
N SER A 406 -12.55 -45.17 -19.64
CA SER A 406 -12.48 -43.82 -19.07
C SER A 406 -11.17 -43.08 -19.38
N ARG A 407 -10.49 -43.42 -20.49
CA ARG A 407 -9.20 -42.87 -20.89
C ARG A 407 -9.26 -42.34 -22.32
N ASP A 408 -8.98 -41.06 -22.48
CA ASP A 408 -9.04 -40.32 -23.74
C ASP A 408 -8.15 -40.91 -24.85
N THR A 409 -6.89 -41.23 -24.54
CA THR A 409 -5.95 -41.83 -25.50
C THR A 409 -6.38 -43.22 -25.97
N TYR A 410 -6.93 -44.04 -25.08
CA TYR A 410 -7.42 -45.38 -25.42
C TYR A 410 -8.70 -45.28 -26.26
N ALA A 411 -9.66 -44.45 -25.83
CA ALA A 411 -10.89 -44.24 -26.58
C ALA A 411 -10.66 -43.68 -27.98
N LEU A 412 -9.66 -42.81 -28.14
CA LEU A 412 -9.23 -42.30 -29.45
C LEU A 412 -8.73 -43.44 -30.36
N GLU A 413 -7.85 -44.30 -29.84
CA GLU A 413 -7.34 -45.48 -30.55
C GLU A 413 -8.48 -46.42 -30.96
N GLN A 414 -9.42 -46.68 -30.05
CA GLN A 414 -10.61 -47.49 -30.32
C GLN A 414 -11.51 -46.84 -31.39
N SER A 415 -11.70 -45.52 -31.34
CA SER A 415 -12.57 -44.80 -32.27
C SER A 415 -12.04 -44.81 -33.71
N LEU A 416 -10.74 -45.01 -33.93
CA LEU A 416 -10.18 -45.24 -35.27
C LEU A 416 -10.80 -46.48 -35.95
N THR A 417 -11.30 -47.45 -35.17
CA THR A 417 -11.97 -48.63 -35.74
C THR A 417 -13.34 -48.35 -36.38
N PHE A 418 -13.99 -47.23 -36.02
CA PHE A 418 -15.23 -46.79 -36.67
C PHE A 418 -14.97 -46.27 -38.10
N VAL A 419 -13.82 -45.65 -38.33
CA VAL A 419 -13.47 -45.02 -39.61
C VAL A 419 -12.67 -45.95 -40.52
N GLN A 420 -12.19 -47.09 -40.02
CA GLN A 420 -11.48 -48.12 -40.81
C GLN A 420 -12.25 -48.53 -42.08
N ALA A 421 -13.59 -48.50 -42.04
CA ALA A 421 -14.42 -48.83 -43.21
C ALA A 421 -14.44 -47.74 -44.31
N LEU A 422 -14.10 -46.51 -43.95
CA LEU A 422 -14.06 -45.35 -44.85
C LEU A 422 -12.66 -45.14 -45.44
N ILE A 423 -11.61 -45.66 -44.78
CA ILE A 423 -10.24 -45.65 -45.27
C ILE A 423 -10.09 -46.81 -46.26
N GLN A 424 -10.31 -46.54 -47.55
CA GLN A 424 -10.10 -47.52 -48.62
C GLN A 424 -8.67 -48.06 -48.55
N LYS A 425 -8.53 -49.38 -48.33
CA LYS A 425 -7.31 -50.09 -48.68
C LYS A 425 -7.40 -50.43 -50.16
N ASP A 426 -6.39 -50.03 -50.92
CA ASP A 426 -6.22 -50.48 -52.30
C ASP A 426 -5.93 -51.99 -52.26
N THR A 427 -6.94 -52.81 -52.58
CA THR A 427 -6.90 -54.27 -52.43
C THR A 427 -6.40 -55.00 -53.67
N SER A 428 -5.87 -54.27 -54.66
CA SER A 428 -5.34 -54.82 -55.91
C SER A 428 -4.16 -55.80 -55.72
N ASP A 429 -3.45 -55.69 -54.60
CA ASP A 429 -2.17 -56.39 -54.38
C ASP A 429 -2.28 -57.63 -53.48
N VAL A 430 -3.44 -57.90 -52.87
CA VAL A 430 -3.62 -59.04 -51.96
C VAL A 430 -4.16 -60.23 -52.74
N ARG A 431 -3.35 -61.28 -52.92
CA ARG A 431 -3.78 -62.56 -53.49
C ARG A 431 -3.67 -63.66 -52.44
N CYS A 432 -4.68 -64.52 -52.34
CA CYS A 432 -4.58 -65.73 -51.54
C CYS A 432 -3.49 -66.64 -52.12
N SER A 433 -2.90 -67.52 -51.30
CA SER A 433 -1.89 -68.50 -51.73
C SER A 433 -2.36 -69.41 -52.88
N ASN A 434 -3.67 -69.42 -53.14
CA ASN A 434 -4.37 -70.25 -54.11
C ASN A 434 -4.69 -69.49 -55.42
N GLY A 435 -4.28 -68.22 -55.55
CA GLY A 435 -4.57 -67.38 -56.72
C GLY A 435 -5.97 -66.75 -56.77
N GLU A 436 -6.86 -67.11 -55.84
CA GLU A 436 -8.18 -66.51 -55.70
C GLU A 436 -8.11 -65.11 -55.07
N PRO A 437 -9.05 -64.20 -55.43
CA PRO A 437 -9.20 -62.94 -54.72
C PRO A 437 -9.58 -63.21 -53.25
N PRO A 438 -8.97 -62.50 -52.28
CA PRO A 438 -9.32 -62.65 -50.89
C PRO A 438 -10.77 -62.22 -50.66
N ILE A 439 -11.53 -63.05 -49.96
CA ILE A 439 -12.84 -62.64 -49.42
C ILE A 439 -12.55 -61.67 -48.27
N ILE A 440 -12.44 -60.39 -48.59
CA ILE A 440 -12.33 -59.32 -47.60
C ILE A 440 -13.77 -58.95 -47.25
N PRO A 441 -14.26 -59.29 -46.04
CA PRO A 441 -15.58 -58.83 -45.62
C PRO A 441 -15.61 -57.31 -45.70
N LYS A 442 -16.64 -56.75 -46.35
CA LYS A 442 -16.82 -55.29 -46.39
C LYS A 442 -16.81 -54.78 -44.95
N PRO A 443 -15.90 -53.86 -44.59
CA PRO A 443 -15.86 -53.33 -43.24
C PRO A 443 -17.16 -52.56 -42.97
N GLU A 444 -17.78 -52.82 -41.81
CA GLU A 444 -19.04 -52.20 -41.42
C GLU A 444 -18.89 -50.70 -41.26
N ARG A 445 -19.79 -49.96 -41.90
CA ARG A 445 -19.81 -48.50 -41.86
C ARG A 445 -20.66 -48.04 -40.69
N VAL A 446 -20.07 -47.24 -39.81
CA VAL A 446 -20.78 -46.58 -38.72
C VAL A 446 -21.32 -45.25 -39.22
N VAL A 447 -22.64 -45.06 -39.16
CA VAL A 447 -23.30 -43.83 -39.66
C VAL A 447 -23.34 -42.71 -38.64
N GLY A 448 -23.29 -43.05 -37.36
CA GLY A 448 -23.34 -42.10 -36.25
C GLY A 448 -22.89 -42.77 -34.96
N VAL A 449 -22.40 -41.98 -34.00
CA VAL A 449 -21.84 -42.48 -32.74
C VAL A 449 -22.62 -41.97 -31.53
N ILE A 450 -23.04 -42.89 -30.66
CA ILE A 450 -23.63 -42.60 -29.36
C ILE A 450 -22.53 -42.65 -28.29
N GLY A 451 -22.37 -41.55 -27.56
CA GLY A 451 -21.29 -41.37 -26.58
C GLY A 451 -20.33 -40.25 -26.98
N ALA A 452 -19.15 -40.12 -26.36
CA ALA A 452 -18.72 -40.84 -25.17
C ALA A 452 -19.30 -40.22 -23.89
N SER A 453 -19.05 -40.86 -22.74
CA SER A 453 -19.53 -40.37 -21.44
C SER A 453 -18.71 -39.22 -20.87
N GLY A 454 -17.39 -39.21 -21.06
CA GLY A 454 -16.51 -38.20 -20.46
C GLY A 454 -16.24 -37.06 -21.43
N SER A 455 -16.32 -35.81 -20.97
CA SER A 455 -16.14 -34.64 -21.82
C SER A 455 -14.77 -34.63 -22.53
N SER A 456 -13.68 -34.96 -21.83
CA SER A 456 -12.35 -35.06 -22.43
C SER A 456 -12.26 -36.16 -23.51
N VAL A 457 -12.96 -37.28 -23.30
CA VAL A 457 -13.03 -38.37 -24.28
C VAL A 457 -13.82 -37.92 -25.52
N SER A 458 -14.99 -37.32 -25.32
CA SER A 458 -15.81 -36.82 -26.42
C SER A 458 -15.09 -35.75 -27.25
N ILE A 459 -14.32 -34.88 -26.61
CA ILE A 459 -13.49 -33.88 -27.31
C ILE A 459 -12.45 -34.56 -28.23
N MET A 460 -11.77 -35.60 -27.76
CA MET A 460 -10.80 -36.35 -28.58
C MET A 460 -11.47 -37.11 -29.73
N VAL A 461 -12.59 -37.76 -29.45
CA VAL A 461 -13.34 -38.55 -30.45
C VAL A 461 -13.96 -37.64 -31.52
N ALA A 462 -14.60 -36.53 -31.13
CA ALA A 462 -15.22 -35.59 -32.04
C ALA A 462 -14.21 -34.99 -33.05
N ASN A 463 -12.97 -34.76 -32.62
CA ASN A 463 -11.90 -34.27 -33.50
C ASN A 463 -11.55 -35.24 -34.64
N VAL A 464 -11.76 -36.55 -34.44
CA VAL A 464 -11.57 -37.58 -35.49
C VAL A 464 -12.84 -37.76 -36.31
N LEU A 465 -13.99 -37.92 -35.66
CA LEU A 465 -15.27 -38.18 -36.34
C LEU A 465 -15.65 -37.07 -37.32
N ARG A 466 -15.36 -35.80 -36.98
CA ARG A 466 -15.60 -34.66 -37.88
C ARG A 466 -14.85 -34.76 -39.21
N LEU A 467 -13.66 -35.38 -39.25
CA LEU A 467 -12.87 -35.53 -40.49
C LEU A 467 -13.55 -36.46 -41.50
N PHE A 468 -14.40 -37.36 -41.00
CA PHE A 468 -15.15 -38.33 -41.79
C PHE A 468 -16.65 -37.99 -41.85
N SER A 469 -17.03 -36.80 -41.38
CA SER A 469 -18.42 -36.33 -41.33
C SER A 469 -19.35 -37.26 -40.56
N ILE A 470 -18.89 -37.91 -39.49
CA ILE A 470 -19.73 -38.82 -38.68
C ILE A 470 -20.35 -38.03 -37.52
N PRO A 471 -21.69 -37.85 -37.46
CA PRO A 471 -22.34 -37.18 -36.34
C PRO A 471 -22.24 -37.99 -35.04
N GLN A 472 -22.04 -37.29 -33.94
CA GLN A 472 -21.92 -37.85 -32.60
C GLN A 472 -22.98 -37.25 -31.67
N ILE A 473 -23.77 -38.10 -31.00
CA ILE A 473 -24.72 -37.68 -29.96
C ILE A 473 -24.23 -38.19 -28.59
N SER A 474 -23.79 -37.29 -27.72
CA SER A 474 -23.38 -37.64 -26.36
C SER A 474 -24.55 -37.63 -25.38
N TYR A 475 -24.56 -38.61 -24.49
CA TYR A 475 -25.54 -38.76 -23.41
C TYR A 475 -25.04 -38.22 -22.05
N ALA A 476 -23.78 -37.78 -21.93
CA ALA A 476 -23.22 -37.38 -20.64
C ALA A 476 -22.10 -36.33 -20.66
N SER A 477 -21.61 -35.91 -21.83
CA SER A 477 -20.52 -34.92 -21.93
C SER A 477 -21.08 -33.49 -21.86
N THR A 478 -20.83 -32.80 -20.75
CA THR A 478 -21.45 -31.51 -20.42
C THR A 478 -20.52 -30.30 -20.57
N ALA A 479 -19.25 -30.50 -20.98
CA ALA A 479 -18.30 -29.38 -21.11
C ALA A 479 -18.82 -28.28 -22.07
N PRO A 480 -18.70 -26.98 -21.72
CA PRO A 480 -19.17 -25.87 -22.56
C PRO A 480 -18.46 -25.76 -23.91
N GLU A 481 -17.18 -26.16 -23.98
CA GLU A 481 -16.36 -26.08 -25.20
C GLU A 481 -16.94 -26.88 -26.38
N LEU A 482 -17.70 -27.93 -26.11
CA LEU A 482 -18.33 -28.80 -27.10
C LEU A 482 -19.50 -28.13 -27.83
N SER A 483 -20.01 -27.00 -27.32
CA SER A 483 -21.04 -26.19 -27.98
C SER A 483 -20.49 -25.35 -29.14
N ASP A 484 -19.16 -25.16 -29.25
CA ASP A 484 -18.54 -24.39 -30.32
C ASP A 484 -18.56 -25.14 -31.66
N LYS A 485 -19.52 -24.79 -32.52
CA LYS A 485 -19.69 -25.40 -33.85
C LYS A 485 -18.61 -25.07 -34.85
N SER A 486 -17.78 -24.04 -34.61
CA SER A 486 -16.61 -23.79 -35.46
C SER A 486 -15.56 -24.90 -35.32
N ARG A 487 -15.55 -25.61 -34.18
CA ARG A 487 -14.61 -26.69 -33.87
C ARG A 487 -15.26 -28.06 -33.87
N TYR A 488 -16.48 -28.17 -33.34
CA TYR A 488 -17.21 -29.41 -33.11
C TYR A 488 -18.56 -29.43 -33.85
N GLU A 489 -18.52 -29.18 -35.15
CA GLU A 489 -19.71 -29.12 -36.03
C GLU A 489 -20.62 -30.34 -35.91
N PHE A 490 -20.04 -31.55 -35.95
CA PHE A 490 -20.77 -32.83 -35.92
C PHE A 490 -21.15 -33.34 -34.53
N PHE A 491 -20.90 -32.56 -33.48
CA PHE A 491 -21.22 -32.96 -32.10
C PHE A 491 -22.60 -32.45 -31.69
N SER A 492 -23.41 -33.29 -31.06
CA SER A 492 -24.67 -32.93 -30.41
C SER A 492 -24.81 -33.67 -29.08
N ARG A 493 -25.72 -33.25 -28.19
CA ARG A 493 -25.94 -33.93 -26.90
C ARG A 493 -27.33 -33.73 -26.33
N VAL A 494 -27.85 -34.78 -25.71
CA VAL A 494 -29.18 -34.77 -25.06
C VAL A 494 -29.14 -34.32 -23.60
N VAL A 495 -27.97 -33.89 -23.12
CA VAL A 495 -27.76 -33.31 -21.80
C VAL A 495 -27.37 -31.83 -21.92
N PRO A 496 -27.80 -30.96 -21.00
CA PRO A 496 -27.45 -29.55 -21.06
C PRO A 496 -25.97 -29.28 -20.76
N PRO A 497 -25.37 -28.23 -21.34
CA PRO A 497 -24.02 -27.77 -20.98
C PRO A 497 -23.88 -27.34 -19.52
N ASP A 498 -22.66 -27.43 -19.00
CA ASP A 498 -22.27 -26.91 -17.69
C ASP A 498 -22.44 -25.38 -17.58
N SER A 499 -22.55 -24.64 -18.69
CA SER A 499 -22.85 -23.20 -18.68
C SER A 499 -24.22 -22.89 -18.08
N TYR A 500 -25.24 -23.70 -18.37
CA TYR A 500 -26.55 -23.57 -17.72
C TYR A 500 -26.50 -23.98 -16.25
N GLN A 501 -25.67 -24.96 -15.90
CA GLN A 501 -25.49 -25.35 -14.52
C GLN A 501 -24.74 -24.28 -13.72
N ALA A 502 -23.72 -23.65 -14.30
CA ALA A 502 -23.03 -22.51 -13.72
C ALA A 502 -23.99 -21.33 -13.51
N GLN A 503 -24.87 -21.05 -14.48
CA GLN A 503 -25.92 -20.03 -14.34
C GLN A 503 -26.86 -20.36 -13.17
N ALA A 504 -27.37 -21.60 -13.10
CA ALA A 504 -28.24 -22.03 -12.00
C ALA A 504 -27.55 -21.89 -10.64
N MET A 505 -26.26 -22.24 -10.54
CA MET A 505 -25.49 -22.08 -9.31
C MET A 505 -25.29 -20.61 -8.91
N VAL A 506 -25.03 -19.71 -9.88
CA VAL A 506 -24.96 -18.26 -9.60
C VAL A 506 -26.31 -17.74 -9.08
N ASP A 507 -27.42 -18.14 -9.72
CA ASP A 507 -28.76 -17.74 -9.30
C ASP A 507 -29.06 -18.23 -7.87
N ILE A 508 -28.68 -19.47 -7.53
CA ILE A 508 -28.85 -20.05 -6.18
C ILE A 508 -28.05 -19.27 -5.14
N VAL A 509 -26.76 -19.01 -5.41
CA VAL A 509 -25.87 -18.26 -4.51
C VAL A 509 -26.39 -16.85 -4.25
N LYS A 510 -26.90 -16.18 -5.29
CA LYS A 510 -27.52 -14.85 -5.17
C LYS A 510 -28.82 -14.89 -4.37
N ALA A 511 -29.68 -15.89 -4.60
CA ALA A 511 -30.92 -16.06 -3.84
C ALA A 511 -30.66 -16.34 -2.34
N MET A 512 -29.52 -16.94 -2.01
CA MET A 512 -29.06 -17.14 -0.63
C MET A 512 -28.45 -15.88 0.02
N GLY A 513 -28.31 -14.77 -0.73
CA GLY A 513 -27.73 -13.52 -0.21
C GLY A 513 -26.20 -13.56 -0.02
N TRP A 514 -25.52 -14.55 -0.58
CA TRP A 514 -24.06 -14.65 -0.50
C TRP A 514 -23.39 -13.72 -1.49
N ASN A 515 -22.35 -13.01 -1.04
CA ASN A 515 -21.58 -12.08 -1.87
C ASN A 515 -20.08 -12.43 -1.95
N TYR A 516 -19.61 -13.42 -1.18
CA TYR A 516 -18.21 -13.83 -1.15
C TYR A 516 -18.09 -15.36 -1.03
N VAL A 517 -17.62 -16.03 -2.08
CA VAL A 517 -17.56 -17.51 -2.16
C VAL A 517 -16.20 -18.00 -2.65
N SER A 518 -15.84 -19.23 -2.30
CA SER A 518 -14.68 -19.95 -2.86
C SER A 518 -15.12 -20.95 -3.93
N THR A 519 -14.29 -21.23 -4.92
CA THR A 519 -14.57 -22.25 -5.95
C THR A 519 -13.53 -23.37 -5.90
N LEU A 520 -13.97 -24.60 -6.14
CA LEU A 520 -13.14 -25.80 -6.18
C LEU A 520 -13.43 -26.61 -7.45
N ALA A 521 -12.41 -26.86 -8.26
CA ALA A 521 -12.52 -27.56 -9.54
C ALA A 521 -11.58 -28.76 -9.62
N SER A 522 -12.06 -29.91 -10.11
CA SER A 522 -11.15 -30.98 -10.56
C SER A 522 -10.47 -30.60 -11.88
N GLU A 523 -9.18 -30.86 -12.00
CA GLU A 523 -8.39 -30.53 -13.19
C GLU A 523 -8.89 -31.27 -14.45
N GLY A 524 -9.16 -30.51 -15.51
CA GLY A 524 -9.72 -30.97 -16.77
C GLY A 524 -10.98 -30.24 -17.22
N ASN A 525 -11.43 -30.58 -18.43
CA ASN A 525 -12.42 -29.80 -19.19
C ASN A 525 -13.83 -29.75 -18.58
N TYR A 526 -14.13 -30.56 -17.55
CA TYR A 526 -15.39 -30.48 -16.81
C TYR A 526 -15.27 -29.49 -15.64
N GLY A 527 -14.34 -29.74 -14.71
CA GLY A 527 -14.21 -28.92 -13.51
C GLY A 527 -13.76 -27.49 -13.80
N GLU A 528 -12.73 -27.32 -14.63
CA GLU A 528 -12.18 -26.01 -14.95
C GLU A 528 -13.16 -25.17 -15.78
N SER A 529 -13.69 -25.71 -16.87
CA SER A 529 -14.64 -25.00 -17.71
C SER A 529 -15.94 -24.64 -16.98
N GLY A 530 -16.40 -25.50 -16.07
CA GLY A 530 -17.57 -25.22 -15.23
C GLY A 530 -17.34 -24.07 -14.26
N VAL A 531 -16.18 -24.05 -13.59
CA VAL A 531 -15.80 -22.90 -12.74
C VAL A 531 -15.56 -21.65 -13.57
N ASP A 532 -14.88 -21.73 -14.72
CA ASP A 532 -14.65 -20.57 -15.58
C ASP A 532 -15.97 -19.95 -16.07
N ALA A 533 -16.96 -20.78 -16.44
CA ALA A 533 -18.31 -20.31 -16.73
C ALA A 533 -18.96 -19.63 -15.52
N PHE A 534 -18.83 -20.21 -14.31
CA PHE A 534 -19.33 -19.59 -13.08
C PHE A 534 -18.65 -18.24 -12.78
N LEU A 535 -17.34 -18.15 -12.97
CA LEU A 535 -16.56 -16.91 -12.79
C LEU A 535 -16.99 -15.84 -13.81
N GLN A 536 -17.24 -16.22 -15.05
CA GLN A 536 -17.70 -15.28 -16.08
C GLN A 536 -19.10 -14.75 -15.76
N ILE A 537 -20.05 -15.64 -15.49
CA ILE A 537 -21.44 -15.28 -15.19
C ILE A 537 -21.54 -14.45 -13.90
N SER A 538 -20.77 -14.79 -12.87
CA SER A 538 -20.75 -14.02 -11.61
C SER A 538 -20.26 -12.58 -11.80
N ARG A 539 -19.25 -12.36 -12.68
CA ARG A 539 -18.77 -11.03 -13.04
C ARG A 539 -19.82 -10.22 -13.81
N GLU A 540 -20.48 -10.85 -14.78
CA GLU A 540 -21.53 -10.20 -15.59
C GLU A 540 -22.76 -9.83 -14.75
N ALA A 541 -23.16 -10.73 -13.86
CA ALA A 541 -24.34 -10.53 -13.04
C ALA A 541 -24.10 -9.52 -11.90
N GLY A 542 -22.85 -9.26 -11.51
CA GLY A 542 -22.46 -8.35 -10.43
C GLY A 542 -22.90 -8.80 -9.03
N GLY A 543 -22.27 -8.24 -7.99
CA GLY A 543 -22.66 -8.49 -6.59
C GLY A 543 -22.16 -9.80 -5.96
N LEU A 544 -21.36 -10.60 -6.69
CA LEU A 544 -20.72 -11.81 -6.18
C LEU A 544 -19.21 -11.76 -6.44
N CYS A 545 -18.42 -11.98 -5.40
CA CYS A 545 -16.97 -12.06 -5.45
C CYS A 545 -16.46 -13.47 -5.18
N ILE A 546 -15.27 -13.72 -5.69
CA ILE A 546 -14.59 -14.99 -5.58
C ILE A 546 -13.37 -14.80 -4.68
N ALA A 547 -13.39 -15.44 -3.52
CA ALA A 547 -12.32 -15.39 -2.54
C ALA A 547 -11.06 -16.07 -3.08
N GLN A 548 -11.26 -17.25 -3.65
CA GLN A 548 -10.19 -18.05 -4.26
C GLN A 548 -10.81 -19.09 -5.19
N SER A 549 -10.04 -19.46 -6.22
CA SER A 549 -10.34 -20.58 -7.10
C SER A 549 -9.24 -21.62 -6.98
N ILE A 550 -9.58 -22.77 -6.39
CA ILE A 550 -8.63 -23.86 -6.12
C ILE A 550 -8.87 -24.98 -7.13
N LYS A 551 -7.78 -25.50 -7.70
CA LYS A 551 -7.79 -26.66 -8.60
C LYS A 551 -7.28 -27.90 -7.88
N ILE A 552 -8.00 -29.01 -8.03
CA ILE A 552 -7.61 -30.35 -7.55
C ILE A 552 -6.86 -31.05 -8.69
N PRO A 553 -5.56 -31.41 -8.51
CA PRO A 553 -4.80 -32.10 -9.54
C PRO A 553 -5.41 -33.45 -9.92
N ARG A 554 -5.30 -33.87 -11.18
CA ARG A 554 -5.83 -35.18 -11.66
C ARG A 554 -5.26 -36.38 -10.91
N GLU A 555 -4.00 -36.28 -10.48
CA GLU A 555 -3.29 -37.31 -9.72
C GLU A 555 -2.77 -36.70 -8.41
N PRO A 556 -3.65 -36.52 -7.40
CA PRO A 556 -3.31 -35.80 -6.18
C PRO A 556 -2.34 -36.62 -5.34
N ARG A 557 -1.26 -35.97 -4.89
CA ARG A 557 -0.27 -36.58 -3.99
C ARG A 557 -0.85 -36.73 -2.58
N PRO A 558 -0.33 -37.66 -1.76
CA PRO A 558 -0.70 -37.73 -0.34
C PRO A 558 -0.49 -36.38 0.35
N GLY A 559 -1.47 -35.91 1.12
CA GLY A 559 -1.41 -34.61 1.81
C GLY A 559 -1.95 -33.41 1.01
N GLU A 560 -2.38 -33.58 -0.24
CA GLU A 560 -2.82 -32.46 -1.09
C GLU A 560 -4.20 -31.92 -0.68
N PHE A 561 -5.14 -32.80 -0.30
CA PHE A 561 -6.48 -32.39 0.16
C PHE A 561 -6.42 -31.61 1.48
N GLU A 562 -5.50 -31.95 2.38
CA GLU A 562 -5.25 -31.19 3.61
C GLU A 562 -4.75 -29.76 3.31
N LYS A 563 -3.92 -29.59 2.27
CA LYS A 563 -3.49 -28.24 1.82
C LYS A 563 -4.65 -27.45 1.20
N ILE A 564 -5.53 -28.12 0.45
CA ILE A 564 -6.72 -27.49 -0.12
C ILE A 564 -7.60 -26.93 1.00
N ILE A 565 -7.90 -27.73 2.03
CA ILE A 565 -8.66 -27.27 3.20
C ILE A 565 -7.95 -26.12 3.92
N LYS A 566 -6.62 -26.20 4.08
CA LYS A 566 -5.83 -25.11 4.69
C LYS A 566 -5.94 -23.81 3.89
N ARG A 567 -5.89 -23.87 2.56
CA ARG A 567 -6.11 -22.70 1.68
C ARG A 567 -7.54 -22.17 1.78
N LEU A 568 -8.54 -23.05 1.84
CA LEU A 568 -9.93 -22.64 2.12
C LEU A 568 -10.04 -21.81 3.41
N MET A 569 -9.32 -22.20 4.45
CA MET A 569 -9.27 -21.48 5.73
C MET A 569 -8.48 -20.16 5.70
N GLU A 570 -7.64 -19.90 4.70
CA GLU A 570 -6.98 -18.58 4.55
C GLU A 570 -8.01 -17.46 4.30
N THR A 571 -9.19 -17.82 3.79
CA THR A 571 -10.34 -16.91 3.61
C THR A 571 -11.57 -17.44 4.37
N SER A 572 -11.45 -17.61 5.70
CA SER A 572 -12.49 -18.19 6.57
C SER A 572 -13.88 -17.52 6.50
N ASN A 573 -13.96 -16.26 6.05
CA ASN A 573 -15.23 -15.56 5.86
C ASN A 573 -16.00 -16.04 4.61
N ALA A 574 -15.31 -16.65 3.64
CA ALA A 574 -15.89 -17.28 2.47
C ALA A 574 -16.41 -18.68 2.81
N ARG A 575 -17.51 -18.74 3.56
CA ARG A 575 -18.13 -20.00 3.99
C ARG A 575 -18.73 -20.80 2.84
N GLY A 576 -19.25 -20.12 1.81
CA GLY A 576 -19.79 -20.75 0.61
C GLY A 576 -18.70 -21.32 -0.30
N VAL A 577 -18.77 -22.61 -0.62
CA VAL A 577 -17.81 -23.31 -1.50
C VAL A 577 -18.54 -23.94 -2.68
N ILE A 578 -18.26 -23.43 -3.89
CA ILE A 578 -18.83 -23.89 -5.15
C ILE A 578 -17.95 -25.01 -5.70
N ILE A 579 -18.50 -26.22 -5.89
CA ILE A 579 -17.73 -27.40 -6.27
C ILE A 579 -18.13 -27.91 -7.65
N PHE A 580 -17.18 -27.88 -8.58
CA PHE A 580 -17.20 -28.61 -9.86
C PHE A 580 -16.09 -29.67 -9.85
N ALA A 581 -16.32 -30.75 -9.11
CA ALA A 581 -15.33 -31.79 -8.91
C ALA A 581 -15.91 -33.18 -9.20
N ASN A 582 -15.03 -34.15 -9.42
CA ASN A 582 -15.44 -35.55 -9.55
C ASN A 582 -15.89 -36.10 -8.19
N GLU A 583 -16.72 -37.14 -8.23
CA GLU A 583 -17.27 -37.81 -7.05
C GLU A 583 -16.20 -38.26 -6.04
N ASP A 584 -15.11 -38.86 -6.52
CA ASP A 584 -13.98 -39.30 -5.68
C ASP A 584 -13.26 -38.12 -5.00
N ASP A 585 -13.12 -37.01 -5.71
CA ASP A 585 -12.47 -35.80 -5.19
C ASP A 585 -13.36 -35.14 -4.13
N ILE A 586 -14.68 -35.08 -4.35
CA ILE A 586 -15.66 -34.57 -3.37
C ILE A 586 -15.57 -35.37 -2.07
N LYS A 587 -15.59 -36.71 -2.15
CA LYS A 587 -15.49 -37.57 -0.96
C LYS A 587 -14.22 -37.28 -0.15
N ARG A 588 -13.08 -37.11 -0.84
CA ARG A 588 -11.80 -36.80 -0.19
C ARG A 588 -11.76 -35.40 0.41
N VAL A 589 -12.36 -34.41 -0.24
CA VAL A 589 -12.48 -33.04 0.29
C VAL A 589 -13.32 -33.04 1.57
N LEU A 590 -14.49 -33.69 1.57
CA LEU A 590 -15.36 -33.80 2.75
C LEU A 590 -14.65 -34.55 3.89
N GLN A 591 -13.95 -35.64 3.57
CA GLN A 591 -13.17 -36.40 4.55
C GLN A 591 -12.03 -35.56 5.16
N SER A 592 -11.32 -34.76 4.35
CA SER A 592 -10.27 -33.87 4.84
C SER A 592 -10.83 -32.71 5.67
N ALA A 593 -12.02 -32.18 5.33
CA ALA A 593 -12.71 -31.19 6.16
C ALA A 593 -13.14 -31.77 7.52
N LYS A 594 -13.65 -33.01 7.55
CA LYS A 594 -13.96 -33.73 8.80
C LYS A 594 -12.73 -33.91 9.67
N LYS A 595 -11.62 -34.38 9.08
CA LYS A 595 -10.32 -34.55 9.78
C LYS A 595 -9.79 -33.24 10.36
N ALA A 596 -10.11 -32.10 9.75
CA ALA A 596 -9.72 -30.78 10.22
C ALA A 596 -10.69 -30.18 11.26
N ASN A 597 -11.73 -30.92 11.70
CA ASN A 597 -12.79 -30.46 12.59
C ASN A 597 -13.54 -29.21 12.07
N LEU A 598 -13.80 -29.15 10.76
CA LEU A 598 -14.51 -28.04 10.11
C LEU A 598 -15.97 -28.37 9.76
N THR A 599 -16.58 -29.34 10.46
CA THR A 599 -17.99 -29.72 10.29
C THR A 599 -18.90 -28.51 10.53
N GLY A 600 -19.81 -28.23 9.59
CA GLY A 600 -20.72 -27.07 9.64
C GLY A 600 -20.09 -25.70 9.35
N HIS A 601 -18.78 -25.61 9.13
CA HIS A 601 -18.12 -24.35 8.79
C HIS A 601 -18.38 -23.96 7.32
N PHE A 602 -18.01 -24.84 6.40
CA PHE A 602 -18.21 -24.65 4.96
C PHE A 602 -19.61 -25.08 4.52
N LEU A 603 -20.16 -24.34 3.58
CA LEU A 603 -21.47 -24.56 2.99
C LEU A 603 -21.27 -24.86 1.51
N PHE A 604 -21.55 -26.10 1.12
CA PHE A 604 -21.20 -26.58 -0.21
C PHE A 604 -22.35 -26.35 -1.20
N VAL A 605 -22.00 -25.84 -2.39
CA VAL A 605 -22.89 -25.85 -3.56
C VAL A 605 -22.27 -26.75 -4.63
N GLY A 606 -22.83 -27.94 -4.82
CA GLY A 606 -22.26 -28.98 -5.68
C GLY A 606 -22.94 -29.08 -7.05
N SER A 607 -22.14 -29.40 -8.07
CA SER A 607 -22.62 -29.70 -9.43
C SER A 607 -23.27 -31.10 -9.54
N ASP A 608 -23.56 -31.56 -10.77
CA ASP A 608 -24.35 -32.78 -11.03
C ASP A 608 -23.58 -34.08 -10.74
N SER A 609 -22.24 -33.97 -10.63
CA SER A 609 -21.37 -35.06 -10.22
C SER A 609 -21.71 -35.52 -8.80
N TRP A 610 -22.05 -34.58 -7.91
CA TRP A 610 -22.63 -34.83 -6.60
C TRP A 610 -24.12 -35.17 -6.74
N GLY A 611 -24.93 -34.21 -7.20
CA GLY A 611 -26.38 -34.36 -7.32
C GLY A 611 -27.03 -34.94 -6.07
N ALA A 612 -27.91 -35.93 -6.24
CA ALA A 612 -28.59 -36.62 -5.14
C ALA A 612 -27.98 -38.02 -4.82
N LYS A 613 -26.68 -38.22 -5.07
CA LYS A 613 -26.01 -39.52 -4.82
C LYS A 613 -25.49 -39.61 -3.39
N ASN A 614 -25.56 -40.81 -2.79
CA ASN A 614 -25.01 -41.07 -1.45
C ASN A 614 -23.51 -41.42 -1.46
N SER A 615 -22.98 -41.89 -2.58
CA SER A 615 -21.57 -42.31 -2.70
C SER A 615 -20.51 -41.24 -2.39
N PRO A 616 -20.66 -39.93 -2.74
CA PRO A 616 -19.66 -38.92 -2.39
C PRO A 616 -19.68 -38.55 -0.90
N ILE A 617 -20.80 -38.75 -0.20
CA ILE A 617 -21.00 -38.32 1.19
C ILE A 617 -20.91 -39.48 2.20
N GLN A 618 -20.78 -40.71 1.73
CA GLN A 618 -20.72 -41.90 2.58
C GLN A 618 -19.61 -41.75 3.65
N ASP A 619 -19.98 -41.93 4.92
CA ASP A 619 -19.18 -41.78 6.14
C ASP A 619 -18.85 -40.31 6.53
N GLN A 620 -19.32 -39.32 5.74
CA GLN A 620 -19.08 -37.89 5.88
C GLN A 620 -20.38 -37.06 5.88
N GLU A 621 -21.50 -37.68 6.27
CA GLU A 621 -22.85 -37.12 6.19
C GLU A 621 -22.99 -35.84 7.05
N ASP A 622 -22.32 -35.82 8.20
CA ASP A 622 -22.27 -34.68 9.13
C ASP A 622 -21.62 -33.44 8.49
N VAL A 623 -20.63 -33.61 7.62
CA VAL A 623 -19.98 -32.50 6.91
C VAL A 623 -20.80 -32.05 5.70
N ALA A 624 -21.56 -32.95 5.09
CA ALA A 624 -22.44 -32.67 3.96
C ALA A 624 -23.77 -32.00 4.37
N GLU A 625 -24.06 -31.87 5.67
CA GLU A 625 -25.29 -31.24 6.15
C GLU A 625 -25.48 -29.83 5.59
N GLY A 626 -26.65 -29.56 5.00
CA GLY A 626 -26.97 -28.27 4.41
C GLY A 626 -26.38 -28.06 3.02
N ALA A 627 -25.59 -29.00 2.47
CA ALA A 627 -25.06 -28.90 1.12
C ALA A 627 -26.19 -28.82 0.09
N VAL A 628 -26.12 -27.83 -0.79
CA VAL A 628 -27.07 -27.62 -1.89
C VAL A 628 -26.47 -28.21 -3.16
N THR A 629 -27.18 -29.08 -3.84
CA THR A 629 -26.70 -29.71 -5.06
C THR A 629 -27.72 -29.57 -6.16
N ILE A 630 -27.25 -29.61 -7.41
CA ILE A 630 -28.12 -29.56 -8.58
C ILE A 630 -28.00 -30.85 -9.38
N LEU A 631 -29.09 -31.26 -10.01
CA LEU A 631 -29.11 -32.46 -10.84
C LEU A 631 -30.00 -32.19 -12.06
N PRO A 632 -29.55 -32.55 -13.28
CA PRO A 632 -30.41 -32.49 -14.46
C PRO A 632 -31.68 -33.29 -14.21
N LYS A 633 -32.82 -32.71 -14.58
CA LYS A 633 -34.12 -33.36 -14.40
C LYS A 633 -34.14 -34.68 -15.16
N ARG A 634 -34.40 -35.77 -14.45
CA ARG A 634 -34.37 -37.14 -14.96
C ARG A 634 -35.42 -38.01 -14.27
N ALA A 635 -35.86 -39.07 -14.93
CA ALA A 635 -36.74 -40.08 -14.38
C ALA A 635 -36.12 -41.48 -14.54
N SER A 636 -36.55 -42.41 -13.68
CA SER A 636 -36.29 -43.84 -13.89
C SER A 636 -37.16 -44.38 -15.02
N ILE A 637 -36.63 -45.34 -15.77
CA ILE A 637 -37.35 -45.99 -16.87
C ILE A 637 -37.72 -47.41 -16.44
N ASP A 638 -38.98 -47.60 -16.03
CA ASP A 638 -39.48 -48.87 -15.50
C ASP A 638 -39.28 -50.04 -16.48
N GLY A 639 -39.44 -49.78 -17.79
CA GLY A 639 -39.22 -50.78 -18.83
C GLY A 639 -37.78 -51.28 -18.90
N PHE A 640 -36.80 -50.39 -18.63
CA PHE A 640 -35.40 -50.78 -18.56
C PHE A 640 -35.11 -51.58 -17.29
N ASP A 641 -35.72 -51.23 -16.15
CA ASP A 641 -35.53 -51.96 -14.90
C ASP A 641 -36.02 -53.40 -15.01
N GLN A 642 -37.19 -53.61 -15.63
CA GLN A 642 -37.70 -54.94 -15.96
C GLN A 642 -36.77 -55.68 -16.93
N TYR A 643 -36.30 -54.99 -17.98
CA TYR A 643 -35.35 -55.55 -18.93
C TYR A 643 -34.06 -56.01 -18.25
N PHE A 644 -33.44 -55.18 -17.41
CA PHE A 644 -32.11 -55.42 -16.86
C PHE A 644 -32.16 -56.47 -15.74
N THR A 645 -33.16 -56.41 -14.86
CA THR A 645 -33.34 -57.42 -13.79
C THR A 645 -33.67 -58.81 -14.33
N SER A 646 -34.24 -58.90 -15.53
CA SER A 646 -34.48 -60.19 -16.21
C SER A 646 -33.22 -60.83 -16.80
N ARG A 647 -32.08 -60.12 -16.89
CA ARG A 647 -30.86 -60.63 -17.53
C ARG A 647 -30.13 -61.65 -16.66
N SER A 648 -29.61 -62.69 -17.31
CA SER A 648 -28.83 -63.78 -16.73
C SER A 648 -27.69 -64.17 -17.66
N LEU A 649 -26.72 -64.92 -17.16
CA LEU A 649 -25.60 -65.43 -17.96
C LEU A 649 -26.03 -66.33 -19.12
N GLU A 650 -27.21 -66.95 -19.02
CA GLU A 650 -27.76 -67.81 -20.07
C GLU A 650 -28.39 -67.00 -21.20
N ASN A 651 -29.11 -65.92 -20.84
CA ASN A 651 -29.89 -65.13 -21.79
C ASN A 651 -29.13 -63.95 -22.41
N ASN A 652 -28.01 -63.51 -21.80
CA ASN A 652 -27.24 -62.38 -22.28
C ASN A 652 -25.85 -62.79 -22.75
N ARG A 653 -25.78 -63.43 -23.92
CA ARG A 653 -24.51 -63.76 -24.59
C ARG A 653 -24.01 -62.68 -25.55
N ARG A 654 -24.85 -61.68 -25.85
CA ARG A 654 -24.50 -60.57 -26.75
C ARG A 654 -23.52 -59.57 -26.12
N ASN A 655 -23.58 -59.40 -24.79
CA ASN A 655 -22.64 -58.55 -24.06
C ASN A 655 -21.47 -59.38 -23.52
N ILE A 656 -20.31 -59.20 -24.15
CA ILE A 656 -19.08 -59.93 -23.80
C ILE A 656 -18.54 -59.61 -22.40
N TRP A 657 -18.89 -58.44 -21.85
CA TRP A 657 -18.47 -57.99 -20.51
C TRP A 657 -19.48 -58.36 -19.42
N PHE A 658 -20.63 -58.96 -19.78
CA PHE A 658 -21.67 -59.32 -18.81
C PHE A 658 -21.22 -60.40 -17.82
N ALA A 659 -20.37 -61.33 -18.27
CA ALA A 659 -19.80 -62.36 -17.39
C ALA A 659 -18.86 -61.76 -16.32
N GLU A 660 -18.07 -60.75 -16.70
CA GLU A 660 -17.20 -60.04 -15.76
C GLU A 660 -18.02 -59.19 -14.77
N PHE A 661 -19.07 -58.53 -15.26
CA PHE A 661 -20.03 -57.81 -14.43
C PHE A 661 -20.67 -58.74 -13.39
N TRP A 662 -21.08 -59.95 -13.78
CA TRP A 662 -21.69 -60.92 -12.89
C TRP A 662 -20.76 -61.36 -11.75
N GLU A 663 -19.48 -61.58 -12.05
CA GLU A 663 -18.47 -61.89 -11.04
C GLU A 663 -18.28 -60.74 -10.04
N ASP A 664 -18.26 -59.49 -10.54
CA ASP A 664 -18.11 -58.32 -9.68
C ASP A 664 -19.37 -58.02 -8.85
N ASP A 665 -20.57 -58.15 -9.41
CA ASP A 665 -21.82 -57.79 -8.72
C ASP A 665 -22.16 -58.77 -7.59
N PHE A 666 -22.03 -60.08 -7.85
CA PHE A 666 -22.31 -61.12 -6.85
C PHE A 666 -21.08 -61.54 -6.03
N LYS A 667 -19.92 -60.91 -6.27
CA LYS A 667 -18.63 -61.20 -5.61
C LYS A 667 -18.29 -62.70 -5.65
N CYS A 668 -18.48 -63.32 -6.82
CA CYS A 668 -18.26 -64.74 -7.07
C CYS A 668 -17.34 -64.97 -8.28
N LYS A 669 -16.87 -66.20 -8.50
CA LYS A 669 -16.07 -66.57 -9.68
C LYS A 669 -16.75 -67.65 -10.53
N LEU A 670 -16.77 -67.43 -11.85
CA LEU A 670 -17.33 -68.35 -12.84
C LEU A 670 -16.34 -69.48 -13.17
N THR A 671 -16.85 -70.70 -13.27
CA THR A 671 -16.01 -71.88 -13.54
C THR A 671 -15.62 -71.93 -15.02
N ARG A 672 -14.35 -71.61 -15.34
CA ARG A 672 -13.81 -71.72 -16.71
C ARG A 672 -12.99 -73.02 -16.88
N PRO A 673 -13.06 -73.72 -18.04
CA PRO A 673 -12.20 -74.88 -18.28
C PRO A 673 -10.71 -74.48 -18.23
N GLY A 674 -9.94 -75.06 -17.31
CA GLY A 674 -8.48 -74.88 -17.23
C GLY A 674 -7.93 -73.93 -16.16
N ILE A 675 -8.77 -73.24 -15.36
CA ILE A 675 -8.30 -72.36 -14.27
C ILE A 675 -8.40 -73.09 -12.92
N LYS A 676 -7.28 -73.19 -12.18
CA LYS A 676 -7.27 -73.73 -10.80
C LYS A 676 -7.96 -72.76 -9.84
N TYR A 677 -8.89 -73.28 -9.05
CA TYR A 677 -9.67 -72.50 -8.08
C TYR A 677 -8.81 -72.06 -6.89
N GLU A 678 -8.74 -70.77 -6.59
CA GLU A 678 -8.11 -70.27 -5.35
C GLU A 678 -9.00 -70.58 -4.15
N LEU A 679 -8.40 -71.16 -3.11
CA LEU A 679 -9.08 -71.56 -1.87
C LEU A 679 -9.56 -70.30 -1.11
N GLY A 680 -10.85 -69.96 -1.19
CA GLY A 680 -11.46 -68.88 -0.38
C GLY A 680 -12.48 -67.97 -1.07
N ARG A 681 -12.58 -67.98 -2.41
CA ARG A 681 -13.64 -67.23 -3.13
C ARG A 681 -14.92 -68.06 -3.29
N ARG A 682 -16.09 -67.42 -3.36
CA ARG A 682 -17.41 -68.06 -3.61
C ARG A 682 -17.56 -68.40 -5.09
N LYS A 683 -18.08 -69.60 -5.41
CA LYS A 683 -18.43 -70.00 -6.80
C LYS A 683 -19.75 -69.37 -7.19
N CYS A 684 -19.85 -68.86 -8.42
CA CYS A 684 -21.15 -68.46 -8.98
C CYS A 684 -21.96 -69.73 -9.30
N THR A 685 -23.22 -69.77 -8.87
CA THR A 685 -24.11 -70.94 -9.03
C THR A 685 -24.92 -70.89 -10.33
N GLY A 686 -25.11 -69.69 -10.89
CA GLY A 686 -25.98 -69.46 -12.05
C GLY A 686 -27.44 -69.19 -11.66
N GLU A 687 -27.82 -69.41 -10.39
CA GLU A 687 -29.15 -69.11 -9.86
C GLU A 687 -29.27 -67.67 -9.33
N GLU A 688 -28.17 -66.91 -9.28
CA GLU A 688 -28.20 -65.53 -8.81
C GLU A 688 -29.12 -64.66 -9.69
N ARG A 689 -29.80 -63.69 -9.08
CA ARG A 689 -30.74 -62.78 -9.76
C ARG A 689 -30.48 -61.34 -9.33
N ILE A 690 -30.37 -60.45 -10.31
CA ILE A 690 -30.17 -59.01 -10.11
C ILE A 690 -31.38 -58.46 -9.33
N SER A 691 -31.18 -57.48 -8.44
CA SER A 691 -32.17 -56.93 -7.49
C SER A 691 -32.54 -57.84 -6.30
N GLN A 692 -32.64 -59.15 -6.48
CA GLN A 692 -32.93 -60.08 -5.37
C GLN A 692 -31.68 -60.41 -4.55
N HIS A 693 -30.58 -60.70 -5.24
CA HIS A 693 -29.32 -61.13 -4.63
C HIS A 693 -28.22 -60.05 -4.74
N SER A 694 -28.52 -58.91 -5.36
CA SER A 694 -27.65 -57.73 -5.45
C SER A 694 -28.45 -56.44 -5.28
N GLN A 695 -27.82 -55.39 -4.76
CA GLN A 695 -28.44 -54.07 -4.62
C GLN A 695 -28.46 -53.38 -5.99
N TYR A 696 -29.60 -53.47 -6.68
CA TYR A 696 -29.81 -52.81 -7.97
C TYR A 696 -30.51 -51.46 -7.77
N GLU A 697 -29.86 -50.40 -8.23
CA GLU A 697 -30.44 -49.07 -8.42
C GLU A 697 -30.12 -48.60 -9.85
N GLN A 698 -31.12 -48.10 -10.56
CA GLN A 698 -30.94 -47.65 -11.94
C GLN A 698 -30.01 -46.43 -11.99
N GLU A 699 -29.03 -46.46 -12.90
CA GLU A 699 -28.14 -45.30 -13.06
C GLU A 699 -28.90 -44.19 -13.79
N GLY A 700 -28.99 -43.01 -13.18
CA GLY A 700 -29.87 -41.98 -13.73
C GLY A 700 -29.39 -41.26 -15.00
N LYS A 701 -28.35 -41.71 -15.71
CA LYS A 701 -28.12 -41.29 -17.11
C LYS A 701 -28.61 -42.32 -18.13
N VAL A 702 -29.22 -43.44 -17.69
CA VAL A 702 -29.85 -44.44 -18.56
C VAL A 702 -30.88 -43.81 -19.49
N GLN A 703 -31.76 -42.94 -18.97
CA GLN A 703 -32.73 -42.19 -19.78
C GLN A 703 -32.04 -41.46 -20.95
N PHE A 704 -30.97 -40.71 -20.67
CA PHE A 704 -30.25 -39.94 -21.70
C PHE A 704 -29.57 -40.83 -22.75
N VAL A 705 -29.15 -42.05 -22.38
CA VAL A 705 -28.62 -43.01 -23.38
C VAL A 705 -29.74 -43.44 -24.32
N ILE A 706 -30.90 -43.83 -23.76
CA ILE A 706 -32.06 -44.27 -24.53
C ILE A 706 -32.51 -43.13 -25.45
N ASP A 707 -32.70 -41.93 -24.91
CA ASP A 707 -33.14 -40.74 -25.65
C ASP A 707 -32.14 -40.35 -26.76
N ALA A 708 -30.83 -40.55 -26.58
CA ALA A 708 -29.82 -40.32 -27.63
C ALA A 708 -29.95 -41.32 -28.79
N VAL A 709 -30.25 -42.59 -28.51
CA VAL A 709 -30.47 -43.62 -29.55
C VAL A 709 -31.78 -43.32 -30.29
N TYR A 710 -32.85 -42.98 -29.58
CA TYR A 710 -34.12 -42.56 -30.19
C TYR A 710 -33.97 -41.30 -31.05
N ALA A 711 -33.17 -40.32 -30.62
CA ALA A 711 -32.90 -39.13 -31.42
C ALA A 711 -32.24 -39.49 -32.76
N MET A 712 -31.28 -40.42 -32.75
CA MET A 712 -30.67 -40.92 -34.00
C MET A 712 -31.69 -41.68 -34.87
N ALA A 713 -32.55 -42.51 -34.27
CA ALA A 713 -33.57 -43.26 -34.99
C ALA A 713 -34.64 -42.34 -35.62
N HIS A 714 -35.12 -41.34 -34.89
CA HIS A 714 -36.05 -40.33 -35.42
C HIS A 714 -35.44 -39.49 -36.54
N ALA A 715 -34.14 -39.15 -36.43
CA ALA A 715 -33.42 -38.45 -37.50
C ALA A 715 -33.32 -39.33 -38.77
N LEU A 716 -32.95 -40.60 -38.62
CA LEU A 716 -32.89 -41.56 -39.73
C LEU A 716 -34.27 -41.81 -40.34
N HIS A 717 -35.32 -41.87 -39.52
CA HIS A 717 -36.69 -42.04 -39.98
C HIS A 717 -37.17 -40.85 -40.79
N SER A 718 -36.93 -39.62 -40.31
CA SER A 718 -37.27 -38.39 -41.03
C SER A 718 -36.50 -38.30 -42.36
N MET A 719 -35.20 -38.65 -42.34
CA MET A 719 -34.38 -38.74 -43.54
C MET A 719 -34.90 -39.79 -44.54
N HIS A 720 -35.38 -40.93 -44.06
CA HIS A 720 -35.98 -41.98 -44.90
C HIS A 720 -37.31 -41.53 -45.51
N MET A 721 -38.18 -40.91 -44.72
CA MET A 721 -39.46 -40.37 -45.22
C MET A 721 -39.25 -39.34 -46.34
N ASP A 722 -38.22 -38.49 -46.21
CA ASP A 722 -37.92 -37.44 -47.18
C ASP A 722 -37.19 -37.95 -48.44
N LEU A 723 -36.22 -38.86 -48.28
CA LEU A 723 -35.38 -39.34 -49.38
C LEU A 723 -35.94 -40.57 -50.10
N CYS A 724 -36.63 -41.43 -49.37
CA CYS A 724 -37.03 -42.77 -49.76
C CYS A 724 -38.57 -42.98 -49.65
N PRO A 725 -39.42 -42.07 -50.19
CA PRO A 725 -40.86 -42.16 -50.02
C PRO A 725 -41.42 -43.43 -50.68
N GLY A 726 -42.04 -44.30 -49.89
CA GLY A 726 -42.70 -45.53 -50.35
C GLY A 726 -41.78 -46.71 -50.70
N SER A 727 -40.46 -46.58 -50.53
CA SER A 727 -39.54 -47.72 -50.64
C SER A 727 -39.46 -48.49 -49.31
N MET A 728 -39.41 -49.82 -49.40
CA MET A 728 -39.17 -50.69 -48.24
C MET A 728 -37.66 -50.88 -48.03
N GLY A 729 -37.19 -50.69 -46.79
CA GLY A 729 -35.77 -50.77 -46.46
C GLY A 729 -34.96 -49.52 -46.84
N VAL A 730 -33.63 -49.63 -46.74
CA VAL A 730 -32.69 -48.54 -47.09
C VAL A 730 -32.61 -48.39 -48.62
N CYS A 731 -32.97 -47.21 -49.15
CA CYS A 731 -32.93 -46.94 -50.58
C CYS A 731 -31.56 -46.43 -51.07
N GLU A 732 -31.32 -46.41 -52.39
CA GLU A 732 -30.03 -46.00 -52.98
C GLU A 732 -29.59 -44.57 -52.57
N LYS A 733 -30.53 -43.66 -52.28
CA LYS A 733 -30.20 -42.30 -51.81
C LYS A 733 -29.71 -42.26 -50.36
N MET A 734 -29.88 -43.35 -49.61
CA MET A 734 -29.40 -43.52 -48.24
C MET A 734 -28.25 -44.54 -48.14
N ASP A 735 -27.77 -45.11 -49.25
CA ASP A 735 -26.63 -46.04 -49.26
C ASP A 735 -25.45 -45.47 -50.08
N PRO A 736 -24.43 -44.85 -49.43
CA PRO A 736 -24.26 -44.69 -47.99
C PRO A 736 -25.00 -43.49 -47.40
N VAL A 737 -25.32 -43.56 -46.10
CA VAL A 737 -25.89 -42.44 -45.34
C VAL A 737 -24.85 -41.33 -45.24
N GLU A 738 -25.15 -40.16 -45.81
CA GLU A 738 -24.28 -38.99 -45.77
C GLU A 738 -24.43 -38.25 -44.43
N GLY A 739 -23.34 -38.13 -43.68
CA GLY A 739 -23.41 -37.64 -42.30
C GLY A 739 -23.67 -36.14 -42.15
N GLN A 740 -23.30 -35.29 -43.12
CA GLN A 740 -23.68 -33.85 -43.10
C GLN A 740 -25.19 -33.68 -43.23
N MET A 741 -25.82 -34.48 -44.10
CA MET A 741 -27.26 -34.47 -44.27
C MET A 741 -27.96 -35.05 -43.03
N LEU A 742 -27.46 -36.15 -42.49
CA LEU A 742 -27.96 -36.73 -41.24
C LEU A 742 -27.90 -35.72 -40.07
N LEU A 743 -26.85 -34.90 -39.98
CA LEU A 743 -26.73 -33.87 -38.94
C LEU A 743 -27.88 -32.85 -38.99
N GLN A 744 -28.32 -32.45 -40.18
CA GLN A 744 -29.47 -31.53 -40.33
C GLN A 744 -30.75 -32.15 -39.77
N TYR A 745 -30.99 -33.43 -40.05
CA TYR A 745 -32.13 -34.15 -39.49
C TYR A 745 -32.01 -34.30 -37.96
N ILE A 746 -30.81 -34.57 -37.44
CA ILE A 746 -30.55 -34.64 -35.99
C ILE A 746 -30.93 -33.32 -35.31
N HIS A 747 -30.56 -32.16 -35.85
CA HIS A 747 -30.91 -30.87 -35.23
C HIS A 747 -32.40 -30.53 -35.29
N SER A 748 -33.16 -31.15 -36.20
CA SER A 748 -34.60 -30.94 -36.37
C SER A 748 -35.50 -31.86 -35.53
N VAL A 749 -34.94 -32.83 -34.80
CA VAL A 749 -35.76 -33.79 -34.05
C VAL A 749 -36.53 -33.13 -32.90
N ASN A 750 -37.79 -33.54 -32.75
CA ASN A 750 -38.64 -33.15 -31.64
C ASN A 750 -39.64 -34.27 -31.36
N PHE A 751 -39.40 -35.02 -30.28
CA PHE A 751 -40.23 -36.16 -29.89
C PHE A 751 -40.33 -36.26 -28.37
N ASN A 752 -41.31 -37.01 -27.87
CA ASN A 752 -41.38 -37.33 -26.45
C ASN A 752 -40.46 -38.52 -26.16
N GLY A 753 -39.44 -38.30 -25.33
CA GLY A 753 -38.52 -39.34 -24.91
C GLY A 753 -39.15 -40.38 -24.00
N SER A 754 -38.34 -41.36 -23.61
CA SER A 754 -38.73 -42.53 -22.82
C SER A 754 -39.36 -42.19 -21.46
N ALA A 755 -39.02 -41.03 -20.88
CA ALA A 755 -39.56 -40.51 -19.63
C ALA A 755 -40.77 -39.55 -19.80
N GLY A 756 -41.32 -39.41 -21.01
CA GLY A 756 -42.38 -38.43 -21.30
C GLY A 756 -41.90 -36.97 -21.37
N THR A 757 -40.58 -36.75 -21.36
CA THR A 757 -39.97 -35.43 -21.55
C THR A 757 -39.63 -35.18 -23.02
N GLY A 758 -40.01 -34.03 -23.56
CA GLY A 758 -39.65 -33.66 -24.94
C GLY A 758 -38.13 -33.55 -25.14
N VAL A 759 -37.60 -34.25 -26.14
CA VAL A 759 -36.20 -34.26 -26.56
C VAL A 759 -36.07 -33.39 -27.82
N MET A 760 -35.24 -32.35 -27.73
CA MET A 760 -35.00 -31.38 -28.79
C MET A 760 -33.61 -30.76 -28.63
N PHE A 761 -33.04 -30.26 -29.73
CA PHE A 761 -31.76 -29.54 -29.72
C PHE A 761 -31.96 -28.06 -30.04
N ASN A 762 -31.09 -27.21 -29.47
CA ASN A 762 -30.98 -25.81 -29.87
C ASN A 762 -30.07 -25.66 -31.11
N GLU A 763 -29.84 -24.41 -31.54
CA GLU A 763 -28.95 -24.08 -32.67
C GLU A 763 -27.52 -24.64 -32.51
N ASN A 764 -27.07 -24.83 -31.27
CA ASN A 764 -25.77 -25.39 -30.92
C ASN A 764 -25.82 -26.92 -30.71
N GLY A 765 -26.87 -27.63 -31.12
CA GLY A 765 -26.97 -29.07 -30.93
C GLY A 765 -27.00 -29.52 -29.46
N ASP A 766 -27.39 -28.64 -28.54
CA ASP A 766 -27.46 -28.87 -27.10
C ASP A 766 -28.91 -29.00 -26.63
N ALA A 767 -29.14 -29.85 -25.63
CA ALA A 767 -30.41 -29.92 -24.93
C ALA A 767 -30.63 -28.71 -24.00
N PRO A 768 -31.88 -28.25 -23.81
CA PRO A 768 -32.20 -27.14 -22.91
C PRO A 768 -31.95 -27.48 -21.43
N GLY A 769 -31.48 -26.50 -20.65
CA GLY A 769 -31.19 -26.65 -19.23
C GLY A 769 -32.43 -26.79 -18.35
N ARG A 770 -32.56 -27.92 -17.66
CA ARG A 770 -33.60 -28.17 -16.64
C ARG A 770 -32.98 -28.90 -15.46
N TYR A 771 -33.03 -28.30 -14.27
CA TYR A 771 -32.40 -28.86 -13.08
C TYR A 771 -33.37 -28.90 -11.90
N ASP A 772 -33.30 -29.97 -11.12
CA ASP A 772 -33.88 -30.06 -9.79
C ASP A 772 -32.78 -29.72 -8.77
N ILE A 773 -33.15 -28.98 -7.73
CA ILE A 773 -32.25 -28.48 -6.69
C ILE A 773 -32.54 -29.24 -5.41
N PHE A 774 -31.50 -29.85 -4.85
CA PHE A 774 -31.58 -30.66 -3.64
C PHE A 774 -30.79 -30.02 -2.52
N GLN A 775 -31.20 -30.29 -1.29
CA GLN A 775 -30.40 -30.05 -0.10
C GLN A 775 -30.28 -31.34 0.70
N TYR A 776 -29.08 -31.63 1.20
CA TYR A 776 -28.87 -32.75 2.12
C TYR A 776 -29.23 -32.33 3.55
N GLN A 777 -30.21 -33.00 4.15
CA GLN A 777 -30.74 -32.64 5.47
C GLN A 777 -30.62 -33.82 6.44
N LEU A 778 -30.02 -33.56 7.61
CA LEU A 778 -30.00 -34.47 8.75
C LEU A 778 -31.15 -34.05 9.69
N SER A 779 -32.24 -34.81 9.69
CA SER A 779 -33.36 -34.58 10.58
C SER A 779 -33.48 -35.70 11.59
N ASN A 780 -33.84 -35.37 12.82
CA ASN A 780 -34.20 -36.38 13.84
C ASN A 780 -35.62 -36.93 13.62
N VAL A 781 -36.44 -36.30 12.75
CA VAL A 781 -37.86 -36.61 12.55
C VAL A 781 -38.11 -37.35 11.22
N SER A 782 -37.33 -37.06 10.18
CA SER A 782 -37.36 -37.73 8.88
C SER A 782 -36.03 -38.44 8.62
N ASN A 783 -36.05 -39.56 7.88
CA ASN A 783 -34.82 -40.23 7.49
C ASN A 783 -33.86 -39.23 6.82
N PRO A 784 -32.57 -39.26 7.17
CA PRO A 784 -31.57 -38.38 6.55
C PRO A 784 -31.51 -38.66 5.04
N GLY A 785 -31.41 -37.61 4.25
CA GLY A 785 -31.40 -37.74 2.80
C GLY A 785 -31.51 -36.42 2.04
N TYR A 786 -31.52 -36.52 0.72
CA TYR A 786 -31.69 -35.38 -0.18
C TYR A 786 -33.16 -35.00 -0.28
N LYS A 787 -33.47 -33.73 -0.04
CA LYS A 787 -34.80 -33.15 -0.20
C LYS A 787 -34.80 -32.16 -1.36
N VAL A 788 -35.82 -32.21 -2.21
CA VAL A 788 -36.01 -31.22 -3.29
C VAL A 788 -36.44 -29.90 -2.66
N ILE A 789 -35.65 -28.84 -2.88
CA ILE A 789 -35.91 -27.49 -2.36
C ILE A 789 -36.25 -26.47 -3.46
N GLY A 790 -36.11 -26.86 -4.74
CA GLY A 790 -36.38 -25.97 -5.85
C GLY A 790 -36.14 -26.60 -7.22
N GLN A 791 -36.40 -25.80 -8.27
CA GLN A 791 -36.20 -26.17 -9.67
C GLN A 791 -35.68 -24.97 -10.47
N TRP A 792 -34.94 -25.25 -11.55
CA TRP A 792 -34.41 -24.26 -12.48
C TRP A 792 -34.77 -24.64 -13.93
N THR A 793 -35.47 -23.73 -14.62
CA THR A 793 -35.93 -23.90 -16.02
C THR A 793 -35.85 -22.55 -16.75
N ASN A 794 -34.64 -21.96 -16.81
CA ASN A 794 -34.28 -20.57 -17.14
C ASN A 794 -34.38 -19.56 -15.99
N HIS A 795 -35.31 -19.75 -15.07
CA HIS A 795 -35.39 -18.97 -13.83
C HIS A 795 -35.35 -19.89 -12.62
N LEU A 796 -34.77 -19.40 -11.54
CA LEU A 796 -34.71 -20.09 -10.26
C LEU A 796 -36.06 -20.00 -9.52
N ARG A 797 -36.57 -21.16 -9.09
CA ARG A 797 -37.65 -21.26 -8.11
C ARG A 797 -37.11 -22.02 -6.90
N LEU A 798 -36.79 -21.30 -5.84
CA LEU A 798 -36.26 -21.85 -4.59
C LEU A 798 -37.27 -21.63 -3.47
N ASN A 799 -37.45 -22.61 -2.59
CA ASN A 799 -38.31 -22.52 -1.40
C ASN A 799 -37.44 -22.41 -0.15
N PRO A 800 -37.18 -21.19 0.38
CA PRO A 800 -36.28 -21.01 1.52
C PRO A 800 -36.80 -21.65 2.81
N GLU A 801 -38.12 -21.76 2.97
CA GLU A 801 -38.76 -22.35 4.16
C GLU A 801 -38.48 -23.86 4.32
N GLU A 802 -38.18 -24.53 3.21
CA GLU A 802 -37.84 -25.95 3.17
C GLU A 802 -36.34 -26.20 3.44
N MET A 803 -35.53 -25.13 3.49
CA MET A 803 -34.09 -25.24 3.72
C MET A 803 -33.76 -25.39 5.21
N GLN A 804 -32.77 -26.22 5.50
CA GLN A 804 -32.28 -26.48 6.85
C GLN A 804 -30.76 -26.58 6.85
N TRP A 805 -30.13 -25.95 7.84
CA TRP A 805 -28.68 -25.90 8.03
C TRP A 805 -28.27 -26.62 9.31
N SER A 806 -26.96 -26.71 9.55
CA SER A 806 -26.39 -27.41 10.70
C SER A 806 -27.02 -26.99 12.03
N GLY A 807 -27.41 -27.97 12.84
CA GLY A 807 -28.07 -27.73 14.13
C GLY A 807 -29.56 -27.39 14.03
N GLY A 808 -30.16 -27.49 12.84
CA GLY A 808 -31.60 -27.26 12.62
C GLY A 808 -31.99 -25.79 12.41
N ASP A 809 -31.02 -24.90 12.22
CA ASP A 809 -31.29 -23.51 11.88
C ASP A 809 -31.90 -23.41 10.47
N ARG A 810 -32.89 -22.52 10.32
CA ARG A 810 -33.54 -22.23 9.03
C ARG A 810 -33.00 -20.93 8.42
N ASN A 811 -32.28 -20.12 9.19
CA ASN A 811 -31.65 -18.92 8.67
C ASN A 811 -30.45 -19.29 7.79
N ILE A 812 -30.38 -18.69 6.61
CA ILE A 812 -29.28 -18.90 5.67
C ILE A 812 -28.02 -18.27 6.26
N PRO A 813 -26.94 -19.05 6.51
CA PRO A 813 -25.74 -18.47 7.09
C PRO A 813 -25.05 -17.52 6.10
N GLU A 814 -24.52 -16.41 6.60
CA GLU A 814 -23.88 -15.40 5.76
C GLU A 814 -22.50 -15.85 5.25
N SER A 815 -22.21 -15.53 3.99
CA SER A 815 -20.89 -15.68 3.36
C SER A 815 -20.50 -14.35 2.71
N VAL A 816 -19.85 -13.50 3.51
CA VAL A 816 -19.51 -12.12 3.15
C VAL A 816 -18.04 -11.81 3.39
N CYS A 817 -17.44 -10.94 2.57
CA CYS A 817 -16.02 -10.61 2.73
C CYS A 817 -15.76 -9.76 3.98
N SER A 818 -16.50 -8.65 4.08
CA SER A 818 -16.36 -7.64 5.12
C SER A 818 -17.70 -7.37 5.78
N PHE A 819 -17.69 -7.27 7.11
CA PHE A 819 -18.86 -6.86 7.87
C PHE A 819 -19.14 -5.34 7.69
N PRO A 820 -20.37 -4.89 7.98
CA PRO A 820 -20.69 -3.46 8.03
C PRO A 820 -19.78 -2.72 9.02
N CYS A 821 -19.32 -1.53 8.66
CA CYS A 821 -18.43 -0.71 9.51
C CYS A 821 -19.17 -0.07 10.69
N GLU A 822 -18.45 0.22 11.77
CA GLU A 822 -19.01 0.88 12.94
C GLU A 822 -19.20 2.39 12.71
N SER A 823 -19.95 3.04 13.59
CA SER A 823 -20.22 4.49 13.47
C SER A 823 -18.94 5.32 13.59
N GLY A 824 -18.71 6.20 12.60
CA GLY A 824 -17.50 7.04 12.54
C GLY A 824 -16.34 6.40 11.77
N GLU A 825 -16.52 5.18 11.26
CA GLU A 825 -15.61 4.52 10.34
C GLU A 825 -16.12 4.62 8.90
N ARG A 826 -15.20 4.85 7.97
CA ARG A 826 -15.48 4.80 6.54
C ARG A 826 -15.07 3.46 5.94
N LYS A 827 -15.78 3.04 4.89
CA LYS A 827 -15.44 1.89 4.05
C LYS A 827 -14.30 2.26 3.11
N LYS A 828 -13.17 1.58 3.24
CA LYS A 828 -12.07 1.64 2.29
C LYS A 828 -12.01 0.36 1.47
N MET A 829 -12.35 0.46 0.20
CA MET A 829 -12.39 -0.68 -0.71
C MET A 829 -11.00 -1.32 -0.86
N VAL A 830 -10.96 -2.65 -0.80
CA VAL A 830 -9.74 -3.42 -1.07
C VAL A 830 -9.46 -3.40 -2.56
N LYS A 831 -8.24 -3.00 -2.94
CA LYS A 831 -7.84 -2.93 -4.35
C LYS A 831 -7.89 -4.33 -4.98
N GLY A 832 -8.64 -4.47 -6.07
CA GLY A 832 -8.78 -5.71 -6.82
C GLY A 832 -9.95 -6.61 -6.41
N VAL A 833 -10.64 -6.34 -5.28
CA VAL A 833 -11.78 -7.15 -4.83
C VAL A 833 -12.96 -6.25 -4.42
N PRO A 834 -13.95 -6.02 -5.32
CA PRO A 834 -14.94 -4.95 -5.19
C PRO A 834 -16.00 -5.14 -4.09
N CYS A 835 -16.11 -6.32 -3.48
CA CYS A 835 -17.02 -6.60 -2.35
C CYS A 835 -16.33 -6.51 -0.98
N CYS A 836 -15.01 -6.31 -0.95
CA CYS A 836 -14.23 -6.29 0.28
C CYS A 836 -13.87 -4.85 0.62
N TRP A 837 -14.07 -4.48 1.87
CA TRP A 837 -13.65 -3.19 2.42
C TRP A 837 -13.01 -3.37 3.80
N HIS A 838 -12.10 -2.45 4.14
CA HIS A 838 -11.64 -2.26 5.50
C HIS A 838 -12.34 -1.06 6.10
N CYS A 839 -12.71 -1.18 7.36
CA CYS A 839 -13.27 -0.07 8.11
C CYS A 839 -12.11 0.75 8.67
N GLU A 840 -12.05 2.02 8.28
CA GLU A 840 -11.05 2.97 8.77
C GLU A 840 -11.74 4.09 9.54
N LEU A 841 -11.35 4.28 10.79
CA LEU A 841 -11.83 5.40 11.60
C LEU A 841 -11.38 6.73 10.99
N CYS A 842 -12.30 7.68 10.81
CA CYS A 842 -11.96 9.04 10.36
C CYS A 842 -11.04 9.71 11.38
N ASP A 843 -9.77 10.00 11.05
CA ASP A 843 -8.77 10.41 12.05
C ASP A 843 -8.62 11.93 12.25
N GLY A 844 -8.05 12.35 13.38
CA GLY A 844 -7.77 13.74 13.70
C GLY A 844 -9.04 14.58 13.80
N TYR A 845 -9.09 15.70 13.08
CA TYR A 845 -10.22 16.63 13.06
C TYR A 845 -11.26 16.28 11.99
N GLN A 846 -11.25 15.03 11.51
CA GLN A 846 -12.19 14.57 10.49
C GLN A 846 -13.47 13.97 11.11
N TYR A 847 -14.55 14.05 10.34
CA TYR A 847 -15.82 13.40 10.63
C TYR A 847 -16.31 12.64 9.39
N LEU A 848 -17.17 11.64 9.61
CA LEU A 848 -17.77 10.83 8.58
C LEU A 848 -18.83 11.64 7.83
N LEU A 849 -18.58 11.91 6.54
CA LEU A 849 -19.52 12.64 5.68
C LEU A 849 -20.47 11.68 4.96
N ASP A 850 -19.90 10.64 4.37
CA ASP A 850 -20.60 9.53 3.71
C ASP A 850 -19.94 8.20 4.08
N GLU A 851 -20.48 7.07 3.62
CA GLU A 851 -19.93 5.75 3.98
C GLU A 851 -18.50 5.51 3.48
N PHE A 852 -17.94 6.36 2.60
CA PHE A 852 -16.66 6.13 1.93
C PHE A 852 -15.60 7.22 2.19
N SER A 853 -15.99 8.38 2.70
CA SER A 853 -15.16 9.56 2.84
C SER A 853 -15.33 10.26 4.19
N CYS A 854 -14.21 10.79 4.66
CA CYS A 854 -14.13 11.61 5.86
C CYS A 854 -13.78 13.03 5.43
N ASP A 855 -14.43 14.02 6.04
CA ASP A 855 -14.19 15.44 5.76
C ASP A 855 -13.67 16.15 7.02
N MET A 856 -12.96 17.27 6.85
CA MET A 856 -12.39 18.01 7.97
C MET A 856 -13.42 18.96 8.61
N CYS A 857 -13.45 18.99 9.94
CA CYS A 857 -14.22 19.99 10.67
C CYS A 857 -13.69 21.42 10.39
N PRO A 858 -14.57 22.44 10.40
CA PRO A 858 -14.19 23.85 10.33
C PRO A 858 -13.15 24.22 11.40
N PHE A 859 -12.34 25.24 11.13
CA PHE A 859 -11.17 25.57 11.95
C PHE A 859 -11.48 25.90 13.42
N ASP A 860 -12.65 26.49 13.69
CA ASP A 860 -13.18 26.84 15.00
C ASP A 860 -13.86 25.65 15.72
N MET A 861 -13.98 24.51 15.04
CA MET A 861 -14.69 23.32 15.50
C MET A 861 -13.80 22.07 15.56
N ARG A 862 -14.27 21.07 16.31
CA ARG A 862 -13.65 19.76 16.51
C ARG A 862 -14.69 18.65 16.37
N PRO A 863 -14.33 17.42 15.99
CA PRO A 863 -15.30 16.34 15.82
C PRO A 863 -16.02 15.94 17.12
N LEU A 864 -17.21 15.35 16.96
CA LEU A 864 -17.95 14.62 17.99
C LEU A 864 -17.20 13.33 18.37
N LYS A 865 -17.49 12.77 19.55
CA LYS A 865 -16.89 11.49 19.98
C LYS A 865 -17.17 10.34 19.01
N ASN A 866 -18.38 10.32 18.45
CA ASN A 866 -18.79 9.32 17.44
C ASN A 866 -18.37 9.71 16.02
N ARG A 867 -17.65 10.83 15.85
CA ARG A 867 -17.12 11.36 14.59
C ARG A 867 -18.15 11.47 13.46
N THR A 868 -19.42 11.66 13.78
CA THR A 868 -20.51 11.87 12.80
C THR A 868 -20.76 13.34 12.46
N GLY A 869 -20.04 14.27 13.09
CA GLY A 869 -20.17 15.71 12.89
C GLY A 869 -19.23 16.51 13.78
N CYS A 870 -19.41 17.83 13.81
CA CYS A 870 -18.50 18.77 14.48
C CYS A 870 -19.18 19.54 15.63
N ARG A 871 -18.36 20.00 16.59
CA ARG A 871 -18.75 20.81 17.76
C ARG A 871 -17.73 21.92 18.03
N ILE A 872 -18.14 23.00 18.67
CA ILE A 872 -17.29 24.18 18.90
C ILE A 872 -16.10 23.88 19.84
N THR A 873 -14.94 24.46 19.54
CA THR A 873 -13.72 24.35 20.37
C THR A 873 -13.79 25.32 21.58
N PRO A 874 -13.54 24.85 22.82
CA PRO A 874 -13.62 25.69 24.01
C PRO A 874 -12.50 26.75 24.04
N ILE A 875 -12.81 27.93 24.58
CA ILE A 875 -11.87 29.06 24.69
C ILE A 875 -11.30 29.14 26.12
N VAL A 876 -9.99 29.39 26.24
CA VAL A 876 -9.24 29.54 27.48
C VAL A 876 -8.76 30.98 27.62
N LYS A 877 -8.83 31.51 28.86
CA LYS A 877 -8.38 32.85 29.25
C LYS A 877 -7.60 32.81 30.56
N LEU A 878 -6.81 33.85 30.84
CA LEU A 878 -6.12 33.99 32.12
C LEU A 878 -7.12 34.37 33.21
N GLU A 879 -7.32 33.47 34.17
CA GLU A 879 -8.19 33.73 35.32
C GLU A 879 -7.40 34.30 36.51
N TRP A 880 -8.03 35.17 37.29
CA TRP A 880 -7.45 35.76 38.50
C TRP A 880 -7.08 34.73 39.58
N SER A 881 -7.73 33.56 39.55
CA SER A 881 -7.47 32.39 40.41
C SER A 881 -6.20 31.63 40.01
N SER A 882 -5.62 31.90 38.84
CA SER A 882 -4.45 31.17 38.35
C SER A 882 -3.22 31.46 39.22
N PRO A 883 -2.42 30.43 39.59
CA PRO A 883 -1.16 30.63 40.32
C PRO A 883 -0.23 31.64 39.65
N TRP A 884 -0.25 31.70 38.32
CA TRP A 884 0.53 32.62 37.49
C TRP A 884 0.12 34.08 37.67
N ALA A 885 -1.16 34.36 38.00
CA ALA A 885 -1.67 35.72 38.22
C ALA A 885 -1.49 36.21 39.67
N ILE A 886 -1.51 35.31 40.65
CA ILE A 886 -1.50 35.67 42.08
C ILE A 886 -0.19 36.37 42.49
N ILE A 887 0.96 35.85 42.05
CA ILE A 887 2.28 36.36 42.46
C ILE A 887 2.50 37.82 41.98
N PRO A 888 2.31 38.16 40.68
CA PRO A 888 2.44 39.55 40.23
C PRO A 888 1.48 40.52 40.92
N VAL A 889 0.22 40.10 41.14
CA VAL A 889 -0.80 40.94 41.79
C VAL A 889 -0.38 41.29 43.22
N PHE A 890 0.10 40.30 43.98
CA PHE A 890 0.56 40.53 45.34
C PHE A 890 1.71 41.54 45.41
N LEU A 891 2.72 41.39 44.53
CA LEU A 891 3.84 42.34 44.44
C LEU A 891 3.38 43.76 44.04
N ALA A 892 2.43 43.86 43.12
CA ALA A 892 1.88 45.15 42.69
C ALA A 892 1.11 45.85 43.81
N ILE A 893 0.29 45.13 44.60
CA ILE A 893 -0.44 45.70 45.74
C ILE A 893 0.53 46.25 46.79
N LEU A 894 1.55 45.46 47.17
CA LEU A 894 2.58 45.92 48.11
C LEU A 894 3.33 47.15 47.59
N GLY A 895 3.68 47.15 46.30
CA GLY A 895 4.33 48.27 45.63
C GLY A 895 3.51 49.56 45.63
N ILE A 896 2.20 49.46 45.35
CA ILE A 896 1.26 50.60 45.38
C ILE A 896 1.14 51.18 46.79
N LEU A 897 0.98 50.32 47.80
CA LEU A 897 0.89 50.75 49.20
C LEU A 897 2.17 51.46 49.65
N ALA A 898 3.34 50.88 49.34
CA ALA A 898 4.63 51.48 49.67
C ALA A 898 4.85 52.81 48.94
N THR A 899 4.55 52.88 47.64
CA THR A 899 4.70 54.11 46.84
C THR A 899 3.79 55.22 47.37
N THR A 900 2.54 54.88 47.70
CA THR A 900 1.59 55.83 48.31
C THR A 900 2.09 56.34 49.65
N GLY A 901 2.64 55.46 50.50
CA GLY A 901 3.25 55.86 51.78
C GLY A 901 4.42 56.84 51.60
N VAL A 902 5.29 56.62 50.60
CA VAL A 902 6.39 57.55 50.27
C VAL A 902 5.84 58.89 49.77
N ILE A 903 4.86 58.89 48.87
CA ILE A 903 4.23 60.12 48.35
C ILE A 903 3.62 60.95 49.49
N VAL A 904 2.82 60.31 50.36
CA VAL A 904 2.19 60.98 51.51
C VAL A 904 3.24 61.59 52.44
N THR A 905 4.32 60.86 52.73
CA THR A 905 5.42 61.35 53.56
C THR A 905 6.11 62.56 52.92
N PHE A 906 6.39 62.50 51.61
CA PHE A 906 7.05 63.59 50.87
C PHE A 906 6.17 64.85 50.79
N ILE A 907 4.86 64.69 50.61
CA ILE A 907 3.90 65.80 50.63
C ILE A 907 3.80 66.41 52.03
N ARG A 908 3.72 65.58 53.08
CA ARG A 908 3.59 66.06 54.47
C ARG A 908 4.81 66.83 54.97
N PHE A 909 6.01 66.44 54.51
CA PHE A 909 7.30 67.01 54.89
C PHE A 909 7.98 67.78 53.72
N ASN A 910 7.19 68.36 52.83
CA ASN A 910 7.63 68.96 51.56
C ASN A 910 8.65 70.12 51.71
N ASP A 911 8.66 70.78 52.87
CA ASP A 911 9.56 71.91 53.15
C ASP A 911 10.86 71.50 53.85
N THR A 912 11.03 70.22 54.18
CA THR A 912 12.22 69.72 54.83
C THR A 912 13.47 69.79 53.91
N PRO A 913 14.66 70.09 54.46
CA PRO A 913 15.88 70.22 53.67
C PRO A 913 16.22 69.00 52.82
N ILE A 914 15.93 67.78 53.31
CA ILE A 914 16.19 66.52 52.60
C ILE A 914 15.32 66.39 51.33
N VAL A 915 14.03 66.69 51.43
CA VAL A 915 13.09 66.63 50.30
C VAL A 915 13.40 67.73 49.28
N ARG A 916 13.75 68.95 49.73
CA ARG A 916 14.17 70.04 48.85
C ARG A 916 15.49 69.75 48.12
N ALA A 917 16.47 69.14 48.79
CA ALA A 917 17.77 68.80 48.19
C ALA A 917 17.64 67.73 47.09
N SER A 918 16.75 66.75 47.27
CA SER A 918 16.44 65.67 46.31
C SER A 918 15.79 66.17 45.00
N GLY A 919 15.36 67.43 44.93
CA GLY A 919 14.60 67.96 43.79
C GLY A 919 13.15 67.47 43.82
N ARG A 920 12.28 68.26 44.47
CA ARG A 920 10.88 67.93 44.76
C ARG A 920 10.09 67.53 43.52
N GLU A 921 10.11 68.40 42.50
CA GLU A 921 9.33 68.23 41.27
C GLU A 921 9.68 66.94 40.51
N LEU A 922 10.97 66.69 40.28
CA LEU A 922 11.42 65.45 39.62
C LEU A 922 11.15 64.20 40.46
N SER A 923 11.16 64.33 41.78
CA SER A 923 10.87 63.21 42.68
C SER A 923 9.39 62.81 42.64
N TYR A 924 8.46 63.76 42.47
CA TYR A 924 7.03 63.46 42.24
C TYR A 924 6.77 62.85 40.87
N VAL A 925 7.44 63.32 39.82
CA VAL A 925 7.35 62.72 38.47
C VAL A 925 7.84 61.26 38.50
N LEU A 926 8.98 61.00 39.15
CA LEU A 926 9.51 59.65 39.31
C LEU A 926 8.57 58.73 40.11
N LEU A 927 8.00 59.19 41.23
CA LEU A 927 7.04 58.41 42.02
C LEU A 927 5.73 58.14 41.26
N THR A 928 5.29 59.07 40.41
CA THR A 928 4.14 58.87 39.52
C THR A 928 4.41 57.78 38.48
N GLY A 929 5.61 57.78 37.89
CA GLY A 929 6.04 56.69 36.99
C GLY A 929 6.07 55.32 37.68
N ILE A 930 6.62 55.25 38.91
CA ILE A 930 6.65 54.04 39.73
C ILE A 930 5.24 53.52 40.05
N PHE A 931 4.32 54.42 40.40
CA PHE A 931 2.92 54.05 40.64
C PHE A 931 2.26 53.44 39.40
N LEU A 932 2.47 54.04 38.22
CA LEU A 932 1.93 53.52 36.95
C LEU A 932 2.51 52.15 36.56
N ILE A 933 3.77 51.86 36.92
CA ILE A 933 4.40 50.56 36.68
C ILE A 933 3.76 49.44 37.54
N TYR A 934 3.30 49.73 38.75
CA TYR A 934 2.54 48.73 39.52
C TYR A 934 1.09 48.60 39.05
N LEU A 935 0.48 49.69 38.55
CA LEU A 935 -0.90 49.68 38.04
C LEU A 935 -1.05 48.83 36.77
N ILE A 936 -0.05 48.81 35.87
CA ILE A 936 -0.11 48.05 34.61
C ILE A 936 -0.22 46.54 34.84
N THR A 937 0.24 46.01 35.97
CA THR A 937 0.12 44.58 36.32
C THR A 937 -1.33 44.10 36.30
N PHE A 938 -2.27 44.90 36.80
CA PHE A 938 -3.70 44.56 36.79
C PHE A 938 -4.27 44.55 35.37
N LEU A 939 -3.85 45.49 34.53
CA LEU A 939 -4.29 45.57 33.14
C LEU A 939 -3.77 44.38 32.32
N MET A 940 -2.54 43.92 32.57
CA MET A 940 -1.96 42.75 31.90
C MET A 940 -2.66 41.42 32.25
N ILE A 941 -3.32 41.34 33.41
CA ILE A 941 -4.04 40.13 33.87
C ILE A 941 -5.52 40.17 33.53
N ALA A 942 -6.13 41.37 33.44
CA ALA A 942 -7.54 41.54 33.14
C ALA A 942 -7.99 40.84 31.85
N GLU A 943 -9.28 40.55 31.74
CA GLU A 943 -9.85 39.92 30.53
C GLU A 943 -9.59 40.81 29.29
N PRO A 944 -9.00 40.26 28.21
CA PRO A 944 -8.76 41.02 26.99
C PRO A 944 -10.05 41.58 26.41
N SER A 945 -10.13 42.91 26.35
CA SER A 945 -11.16 43.67 25.65
C SER A 945 -10.46 44.77 24.86
N VAL A 946 -11.15 45.35 23.88
CA VAL A 946 -10.62 46.45 23.06
C VAL A 946 -10.04 47.56 23.93
N ALA A 947 -10.75 47.94 25.01
CA ALA A 947 -10.28 48.94 25.97
C ALA A 947 -9.05 48.48 26.74
N VAL A 948 -9.05 47.25 27.28
CA VAL A 948 -7.91 46.70 28.03
C VAL A 948 -6.66 46.60 27.14
N CYS A 949 -6.79 46.17 25.88
CA CYS A 949 -5.69 46.10 24.93
C CYS A 949 -5.12 47.49 24.59
N ALA A 950 -5.98 48.51 24.46
CA ALA A 950 -5.54 49.89 24.27
C ALA A 950 -4.74 50.41 25.47
N PHE A 951 -5.26 50.23 26.69
CA PHE A 951 -4.59 50.67 27.92
C PHE A 951 -3.30 49.90 28.20
N ARG A 952 -3.24 48.59 27.91
CA ARG A 952 -2.01 47.79 27.96
C ARG A 952 -0.93 48.44 27.12
N ARG A 953 -1.23 48.72 25.85
CA ARG A 953 -0.28 49.32 24.90
C ARG A 953 0.19 50.71 25.30
N LEU A 954 -0.70 51.52 25.88
CA LEU A 954 -0.39 52.87 26.35
C LEU A 954 0.54 52.85 27.58
N LEU A 955 0.17 52.09 28.61
CA LEU A 955 0.79 52.20 29.93
C LEU A 955 2.07 51.36 30.06
N LEU A 956 2.23 50.30 29.26
CA LEU A 956 3.38 49.39 29.32
C LEU A 956 4.72 50.11 29.13
N GLY A 957 4.83 50.98 28.12
CA GLY A 957 6.05 51.77 27.87
C GLY A 957 6.08 53.09 28.63
N LEU A 958 4.92 53.70 28.91
CA LEU A 958 4.82 55.04 29.47
C LEU A 958 5.30 55.11 30.94
N GLY A 959 4.93 54.15 31.78
CA GLY A 959 5.34 54.15 33.20
C GLY A 959 6.87 54.09 33.39
N MET A 960 7.53 53.24 32.60
CA MET A 960 8.99 53.12 32.59
C MET A 960 9.66 54.37 32.00
N SER A 961 9.10 54.93 30.92
CA SER A 961 9.62 56.14 30.29
C SER A 961 9.58 57.36 31.24
N ILE A 962 8.47 57.55 31.98
CA ILE A 962 8.33 58.62 32.98
C ILE A 962 9.39 58.47 34.08
N SER A 963 9.56 57.25 34.60
CA SER A 963 10.52 56.95 35.66
C SER A 963 11.96 57.22 35.21
N TYR A 964 12.38 56.65 34.07
CA TYR A 964 13.76 56.80 33.60
C TYR A 964 14.07 58.20 33.06
N SER A 965 13.10 58.93 32.52
CA SER A 965 13.28 60.31 32.08
C SER A 965 13.52 61.27 33.25
N ALA A 966 12.77 61.09 34.35
CA ALA A 966 12.99 61.86 35.57
C ALA A 966 14.36 61.52 36.20
N MET A 967 14.71 60.22 36.26
CA MET A 967 15.99 59.78 36.80
C MET A 967 17.18 60.24 35.95
N LEU A 968 17.09 60.16 34.61
CA LEU A 968 18.11 60.65 33.69
C LEU A 968 18.32 62.16 33.85
N THR A 969 17.24 62.95 33.93
CA THR A 969 17.32 64.40 34.13
C THR A 969 18.00 64.74 35.46
N LYS A 970 17.70 63.96 36.52
CA LYS A 970 18.32 64.10 37.83
C LYS A 970 19.82 63.77 37.82
N THR A 971 20.22 62.68 37.17
CA THR A 971 21.63 62.28 37.04
C THR A 971 22.42 63.24 36.15
N ASN A 972 21.83 63.67 35.03
CA ASN A 972 22.43 64.64 34.13
C ASN A 972 22.65 66.00 34.81
N ARG A 973 21.72 66.45 35.66
CA ARG A 973 21.91 67.64 36.50
C ARG A 973 23.16 67.50 37.39
N ILE A 974 23.31 66.38 38.09
CA ILE A 974 24.47 66.12 38.96
C ILE A 974 25.76 66.17 38.13
N TYR A 975 25.81 65.43 37.01
CA TYR A 975 26.97 65.42 36.12
C TYR A 975 27.36 66.83 35.63
N ARG A 976 26.39 67.64 35.18
CA ARG A 976 26.64 69.00 34.67
C ARG A 976 27.15 69.96 35.75
N ILE A 977 26.65 69.85 36.98
CA ILE A 977 27.12 70.66 38.11
C ILE A 977 28.59 70.36 38.42
N PHE A 978 28.98 69.09 38.49
CA PHE A 978 30.35 68.71 38.83
C PHE A 978 31.33 68.93 37.67
N GLU A 979 30.93 68.67 36.43
CA GLU A 979 31.82 68.83 35.28
C GLU A 979 32.09 70.31 34.95
N GLN A 980 31.10 71.19 35.14
CA GLN A 980 31.31 72.63 35.04
C GLN A 980 32.07 73.19 36.25
N GLY A 981 31.84 72.64 37.45
CA GLY A 981 32.59 73.01 38.66
C GLY A 981 34.10 72.72 38.56
N LYS A 982 34.54 71.78 37.71
CA LYS A 982 35.96 71.58 37.38
C LYS A 982 36.55 72.67 36.47
N LYS A 983 35.71 73.39 35.72
CA LYS A 983 36.12 74.35 34.67
C LYS A 983 35.86 75.81 35.03
N SER A 984 34.83 76.12 35.84
CA SER A 984 34.42 77.49 36.19
C SER A 984 33.56 77.52 37.46
N VAL A 985 33.58 78.65 38.18
CA VAL A 985 32.73 78.93 39.37
C VAL A 985 31.32 79.40 38.98
N THR A 986 31.04 79.60 37.69
CA THR A 986 29.72 80.01 37.20
C THR A 986 28.74 78.83 37.12
N PRO A 987 27.47 79.00 37.53
CA PRO A 987 26.49 77.93 37.50
C PRO A 987 26.16 77.51 36.05
N PRO A 988 26.07 76.19 35.74
CA PRO A 988 25.59 75.72 34.45
C PRO A 988 24.21 76.26 34.06
N LYS A 989 23.97 76.43 32.75
CA LYS A 989 22.63 76.73 32.20
C LYS A 989 21.65 75.58 32.54
N PHE A 990 20.33 75.77 32.57
CA PHE A 990 19.33 74.69 32.79
C PHE A 990 19.39 73.93 34.14
N ILE A 991 19.66 74.62 35.26
CA ILE A 991 19.58 74.03 36.62
C ILE A 991 18.24 74.34 37.30
N SER A 992 17.45 75.27 36.76
CA SER A 992 16.15 75.64 37.33
C SER A 992 15.18 74.43 37.31
N PRO A 993 14.35 74.23 38.35
CA PRO A 993 13.31 73.20 38.38
C PRO A 993 12.41 73.22 37.13
N THR A 994 12.05 74.42 36.65
CA THR A 994 11.22 74.59 35.45
C THR A 994 11.92 74.03 34.19
N SER A 995 13.21 74.30 34.02
CA SER A 995 13.98 73.76 32.89
C SER A 995 14.17 72.24 32.96
N GLN A 996 14.23 71.66 34.16
CA GLN A 996 14.34 70.21 34.35
C GLN A 996 13.03 69.48 34.05
N LEU A 997 11.90 70.06 34.44
CA LEU A 997 10.59 69.56 34.08
C LEU A 997 10.40 69.57 32.57
N ILE A 998 10.74 70.67 31.88
CA ILE A 998 10.64 70.77 30.41
C ILE A 998 11.48 69.67 29.73
N ILE A 999 12.73 69.46 30.15
CA ILE A 999 13.57 68.37 29.60
C ILE A 999 12.92 67.00 29.83
N THR A 1000 12.36 66.77 31.02
CA THR A 1000 11.70 65.51 31.36
C THR A 1000 10.44 65.29 30.51
N PHE A 1001 9.62 66.33 30.30
CA PHE A 1001 8.44 66.26 29.45
C PHE A 1001 8.78 66.02 27.98
N ILE A 1002 9.87 66.62 27.46
CA ILE A 1002 10.34 66.36 26.09
C ILE A 1002 10.69 64.87 25.92
N LEU A 1003 11.42 64.29 26.87
CA LEU A 1003 11.78 62.87 26.82
C LEU A 1003 10.54 61.95 26.92
N ILE A 1004 9.58 62.27 27.79
CA ILE A 1004 8.31 61.51 27.89
C ILE A 1004 7.48 61.62 26.60
N SER A 1005 7.47 62.79 25.96
CA SER A 1005 6.68 63.05 24.75
C SER A 1005 7.10 62.18 23.57
N VAL A 1006 8.37 61.76 23.50
CA VAL A 1006 8.87 60.82 22.47
C VAL A 1006 8.15 59.46 22.57
N GLN A 1007 7.99 58.92 23.78
CA GLN A 1007 7.27 57.67 23.99
C GLN A 1007 5.78 57.81 23.64
N LEU A 1008 5.15 58.91 24.08
CA LEU A 1008 3.72 59.16 23.79
C LEU A 1008 3.46 59.27 22.30
N LEU A 1009 4.28 60.02 21.57
CA LEU A 1009 4.18 60.14 20.12
C LEU A 1009 4.31 58.78 19.42
N GLY A 1010 5.25 57.95 19.84
CA GLY A 1010 5.42 56.59 19.31
C GLY A 1010 4.18 55.72 19.50
N VAL A 1011 3.55 55.75 20.68
CA VAL A 1011 2.32 55.00 20.97
C VAL A 1011 1.14 55.51 20.14
N PHE A 1012 0.96 56.83 19.99
CA PHE A 1012 -0.14 57.39 19.21
C PHE A 1012 -0.01 57.11 17.72
N ILE A 1013 1.20 57.20 17.15
CA ILE A 1013 1.47 56.77 15.77
C ILE A 1013 1.08 55.30 15.60
N TRP A 1014 1.43 54.47 16.58
CA TRP A 1014 1.09 53.06 16.54
C TRP A 1014 -0.42 52.81 16.61
N PHE A 1015 -1.20 53.56 17.41
CA PHE A 1015 -2.66 53.42 17.39
C PHE A 1015 -3.26 53.74 16.01
N GLY A 1016 -2.65 54.66 15.26
CA GLY A 1016 -3.06 54.97 13.88
C GLY A 1016 -2.72 53.85 12.88
N VAL A 1017 -1.56 53.21 13.02
CA VAL A 1017 -1.12 52.13 12.10
C VAL A 1017 -1.83 50.81 12.39
N MET A 1018 -2.05 50.49 13.67
CA MET A 1018 -2.62 49.22 14.09
C MET A 1018 -3.58 49.44 15.27
N PRO A 1019 -4.90 49.43 15.05
CA PRO A 1019 -5.89 49.65 16.09
C PRO A 1019 -5.93 48.46 17.07
N PRO A 1020 -6.16 48.71 18.37
CA PRO A 1020 -6.22 47.65 19.37
C PRO A 1020 -7.47 46.80 19.14
N HIS A 1021 -7.29 45.49 18.95
CA HIS A 1021 -8.37 44.52 18.86
C HIS A 1021 -8.01 43.20 19.57
N THR A 1022 -9.01 42.37 19.80
CA THR A 1022 -8.90 41.05 20.43
C THR A 1022 -9.00 39.96 19.38
N ILE A 1023 -8.16 38.93 19.48
CA ILE A 1023 -8.15 37.77 18.59
C ILE A 1023 -8.27 36.49 19.41
N ILE A 1024 -8.93 35.48 18.84
CA ILE A 1024 -8.95 34.13 19.39
C ILE A 1024 -8.03 33.29 18.51
N ASP A 1025 -6.95 32.80 19.10
CA ASP A 1025 -5.97 31.97 18.42
C ASP A 1025 -6.27 30.50 18.70
N TYR A 1026 -6.69 29.76 17.67
CA TYR A 1026 -6.94 28.33 17.74
C TYR A 1026 -5.74 27.49 17.26
N GLU A 1027 -4.67 28.13 16.77
CA GLU A 1027 -3.53 27.47 16.14
C GLU A 1027 -2.47 27.07 17.18
N GLU A 1028 -2.22 27.94 18.18
CA GLU A 1028 -1.23 27.70 19.23
C GLU A 1028 -1.57 26.48 20.14
N GLN A 1029 -2.84 26.07 20.24
CA GLN A 1029 -3.30 24.97 21.09
C GLN A 1029 -4.19 23.96 20.34
N LYS A 1030 -3.78 23.57 19.11
CA LYS A 1030 -4.39 22.48 18.35
C LYS A 1030 -3.55 21.19 18.40
N PRO A 1031 -3.62 20.40 19.49
CA PRO A 1031 -2.91 19.13 19.58
C PRO A 1031 -3.45 18.10 18.58
N PRO A 1032 -2.69 17.02 18.31
CA PRO A 1032 -3.12 15.93 17.44
C PRO A 1032 -4.45 15.31 17.88
N ASN A 1033 -4.71 15.28 19.19
CA ASN A 1033 -5.96 14.79 19.75
C ASN A 1033 -6.99 15.94 19.85
N PRO A 1034 -8.14 15.86 19.15
CA PRO A 1034 -9.15 16.92 19.12
C PRO A 1034 -9.81 17.21 20.46
N GLU A 1035 -9.83 16.26 21.40
CA GLU A 1035 -10.44 16.46 22.73
C GLU A 1035 -9.73 17.53 23.56
N PHE A 1036 -8.44 17.77 23.28
CA PHE A 1036 -7.63 18.76 23.99
C PHE A 1036 -7.51 20.10 23.25
N ALA A 1037 -8.12 20.22 22.07
CA ALA A 1037 -8.16 21.47 21.31
C ALA A 1037 -8.80 22.59 22.13
N ARG A 1038 -8.11 23.73 22.19
CA ARG A 1038 -8.51 24.92 22.94
C ARG A 1038 -8.16 26.17 22.12
N GLY A 1039 -9.03 27.18 22.14
CA GLY A 1039 -8.72 28.51 21.61
C GLY A 1039 -8.21 29.43 22.71
N VAL A 1040 -7.22 30.28 22.43
CA VAL A 1040 -6.67 31.23 23.40
C VAL A 1040 -7.13 32.65 23.07
N LEU A 1041 -7.84 33.30 24.01
CA LEU A 1041 -8.26 34.69 23.85
C LEU A 1041 -7.12 35.65 24.24
N LYS A 1042 -6.58 36.42 23.27
CA LYS A 1042 -5.49 37.39 23.48
C LYS A 1042 -5.73 38.73 22.78
N CYS A 1043 -4.97 39.75 23.18
CA CYS A 1043 -4.89 41.01 22.41
C CYS A 1043 -4.04 40.77 21.16
N ASP A 1044 -4.38 41.41 20.04
CA ASP A 1044 -3.53 41.38 18.84
C ASP A 1044 -2.27 42.24 19.05
N MET A 1045 -1.28 41.62 19.69
CA MET A 1045 0.02 42.22 19.99
C MET A 1045 1.08 41.16 19.76
N SER A 1046 1.89 41.31 18.72
CA SER A 1046 3.00 40.40 18.45
C SER A 1046 4.13 40.52 19.47
N ASP A 1047 4.96 39.49 19.62
CA ASP A 1047 6.13 39.51 20.51
C ASP A 1047 7.10 40.65 20.15
N LEU A 1048 7.27 40.92 18.85
CA LEU A 1048 8.04 42.07 18.35
C LEU A 1048 7.41 43.41 18.78
N SER A 1049 6.08 43.48 18.81
CA SER A 1049 5.35 44.67 19.26
C SER A 1049 5.61 44.96 20.73
N LEU A 1050 5.58 43.93 21.59
CA LEU A 1050 5.90 44.10 23.01
C LEU A 1050 7.32 44.64 23.23
N ILE A 1051 8.29 44.17 22.45
CA ILE A 1051 9.69 44.61 22.55
C ILE A 1051 9.88 46.04 22.04
N LEU A 1052 9.25 46.38 20.91
CA LEU A 1052 9.30 47.74 20.35
C LEU A 1052 8.73 48.77 21.34
N CYS A 1053 7.64 48.44 22.04
CA CYS A 1053 7.07 49.29 23.11
C CYS A 1053 8.08 49.61 24.23
N LEU A 1054 8.96 48.65 24.57
CA LEU A 1054 9.91 48.76 25.67
C LEU A 1054 11.28 49.29 25.26
N SER A 1055 11.60 49.24 23.96
CA SER A 1055 12.91 49.60 23.40
C SER A 1055 13.39 50.99 23.82
N TYR A 1056 12.53 52.01 23.74
CA TYR A 1056 12.87 53.38 24.13
C TYR A 1056 13.15 53.49 25.63
N SER A 1057 12.38 52.78 26.47
CA SER A 1057 12.62 52.74 27.92
C SER A 1057 13.96 52.09 28.27
N ILE A 1058 14.35 51.04 27.54
CA ILE A 1058 15.67 50.40 27.67
C ILE A 1058 16.79 51.38 27.25
N VAL A 1059 16.61 52.14 26.16
CA VAL A 1059 17.58 53.17 25.74
C VAL A 1059 17.74 54.27 26.80
N LEU A 1060 16.63 54.74 27.40
CA LEU A 1060 16.68 55.70 28.50
C LEU A 1060 17.41 55.15 29.72
N MET A 1061 17.15 53.88 30.07
CA MET A 1061 17.83 53.18 31.16
C MET A 1061 19.35 53.09 30.91
N ILE A 1062 19.79 52.60 29.75
CA ILE A 1062 21.21 52.50 29.39
C ILE A 1062 21.88 53.88 29.43
N THR A 1063 21.22 54.89 28.87
CA THR A 1063 21.72 56.27 28.87
C THR A 1063 21.88 56.78 30.30
N CYS A 1064 20.89 56.53 31.18
CA CYS A 1064 20.96 56.90 32.59
C CYS A 1064 22.10 56.18 33.32
N THR A 1065 22.36 54.90 33.00
CA THR A 1065 23.48 54.13 33.56
C THR A 1065 24.83 54.73 33.15
N VAL A 1066 25.00 55.14 31.89
CA VAL A 1066 26.23 55.82 31.42
C VAL A 1066 26.47 57.11 32.20
N TYR A 1067 25.44 57.93 32.40
CA TYR A 1067 25.56 59.16 33.19
C TYR A 1067 25.81 58.86 34.68
N ALA A 1068 25.21 57.80 35.23
CA ALA A 1068 25.46 57.38 36.61
C ALA A 1068 26.92 56.99 36.83
N ILE A 1069 27.52 56.23 35.90
CA ILE A 1069 28.95 55.87 35.91
C ILE A 1069 29.82 57.13 35.85
N LYS A 1070 29.49 58.09 34.97
CA LYS A 1070 30.23 59.36 34.88
C LYS A 1070 30.12 60.20 36.16
N SER A 1071 29.04 60.06 36.92
CA SER A 1071 28.81 60.77 38.19
C SER A 1071 29.39 60.07 39.43
N ARG A 1072 30.07 58.92 39.29
CA ARG A 1072 30.60 58.14 40.44
C ARG A 1072 31.69 58.85 41.24
N GLY A 1073 32.42 59.78 40.62
CA GLY A 1073 33.52 60.54 41.25
C GLY A 1073 33.08 61.72 42.11
N VAL A 1074 31.78 61.84 42.39
CA VAL A 1074 31.21 62.91 43.22
C VAL A 1074 31.53 62.65 44.70
N PRO A 1075 32.09 63.63 45.44
CA PRO A 1075 32.41 63.48 46.86
C PRO A 1075 31.17 63.18 47.71
N GLU A 1076 31.35 62.41 48.77
CA GLU A 1076 30.27 61.86 49.62
C GLU A 1076 29.37 62.92 50.26
N THR A 1077 29.80 64.19 50.31
CA THR A 1077 28.97 65.29 50.80
C THR A 1077 27.71 65.54 49.98
N PHE A 1078 27.64 65.05 48.73
CA PHE A 1078 26.42 64.95 47.91
C PHE A 1078 25.90 63.50 47.90
N ASN A 1079 25.22 63.11 48.98
CA ASN A 1079 24.70 61.77 49.32
C ASN A 1079 23.71 61.11 48.32
N GLU A 1080 23.51 61.67 47.13
CA GLU A 1080 22.46 61.23 46.19
C GLU A 1080 22.98 60.47 44.97
N ALA A 1081 24.25 60.63 44.59
CA ALA A 1081 24.80 60.00 43.37
C ALA A 1081 25.02 58.48 43.51
N LYS A 1082 25.45 57.99 44.68
CA LYS A 1082 25.71 56.55 44.90
C LYS A 1082 24.41 55.71 44.87
N PRO A 1083 23.32 56.07 45.58
CA PRO A 1083 22.06 55.31 45.51
C PRO A 1083 21.45 55.27 44.10
N ILE A 1084 21.60 56.36 43.32
CA ILE A 1084 21.20 56.39 41.91
C ILE A 1084 22.01 55.40 41.09
N GLY A 1085 23.33 55.34 41.27
CA GLY A 1085 24.18 54.35 40.61
C GLY A 1085 23.76 52.92 40.90
N PHE A 1086 23.56 52.57 42.17
CA PHE A 1086 23.09 51.23 42.56
C PHE A 1086 21.73 50.88 41.95
N THR A 1087 20.79 51.83 41.98
CA THR A 1087 19.47 51.65 41.34
C THR A 1087 19.59 51.34 39.85
N MET A 1088 20.46 52.06 39.13
CA MET A 1088 20.70 51.84 37.70
C MET A 1088 21.37 50.49 37.40
N TYR A 1089 22.35 50.08 38.20
CA TYR A 1089 23.03 48.80 37.99
C TYR A 1089 22.10 47.61 38.22
N THR A 1090 21.34 47.63 39.31
CA THR A 1090 20.40 46.55 39.65
C THR A 1090 19.26 46.46 38.64
N THR A 1091 18.72 47.60 38.19
CA THR A 1091 17.66 47.60 37.15
C THR A 1091 18.17 47.08 35.80
N CYS A 1092 19.40 47.41 35.39
CA CYS A 1092 20.01 46.83 34.18
C CYS A 1092 20.13 45.30 34.26
N ILE A 1093 20.53 44.74 35.41
CA ILE A 1093 20.66 43.27 35.58
C ILE A 1093 19.30 42.58 35.44
N ILE A 1094 18.24 43.14 36.04
CA ILE A 1094 16.88 42.59 35.93
C ILE A 1094 16.44 42.54 34.46
N TRP A 1095 16.67 43.60 33.70
CA TRP A 1095 16.30 43.66 32.28
C TRP A 1095 17.17 42.77 31.37
N LEU A 1096 18.46 42.60 31.69
CA LEU A 1096 19.33 41.65 30.99
C LEU A 1096 18.89 40.20 31.22
N ALA A 1097 18.38 39.86 32.41
CA ALA A 1097 17.83 38.54 32.71
C ALA A 1097 16.46 38.30 32.05
N PHE A 1098 15.62 39.34 31.92
CA PHE A 1098 14.29 39.24 31.30
C PHE A 1098 14.34 38.76 29.84
N VAL A 1099 15.23 39.34 29.02
CA VAL A 1099 15.29 39.07 27.57
C VAL A 1099 15.43 37.56 27.23
N PRO A 1100 16.42 36.81 27.77
CA PRO A 1100 16.54 35.39 27.47
C PRO A 1100 15.37 34.55 28.02
N ILE A 1101 14.77 34.93 29.16
CA ILE A 1101 13.61 34.21 29.73
C ILE A 1101 12.36 34.39 28.84
N PHE A 1102 12.15 35.61 28.33
CA PHE A 1102 11.01 35.93 27.47
C PHE A 1102 11.02 35.17 26.14
N PHE A 1103 12.21 35.02 25.52
CA PHE A 1103 12.37 34.29 24.26
C PHE A 1103 12.50 32.78 24.44
N GLY A 1104 13.14 32.31 25.51
CA GLY A 1104 13.30 30.88 25.79
C GLY A 1104 11.97 30.16 26.06
N THR A 1105 10.93 30.91 26.44
CA THR A 1105 9.58 30.38 26.73
C THR A 1105 8.66 30.35 25.51
N ALA A 1106 9.13 30.79 24.34
CA ALA A 1106 8.36 30.85 23.10
C ALA A 1106 7.91 29.47 22.55
N GLN A 1107 8.54 28.37 23.00
CA GLN A 1107 8.21 27.00 22.57
C GLN A 1107 7.30 26.23 23.54
N SER A 1108 6.94 26.82 24.68
CA SER A 1108 6.12 26.13 25.70
C SER A 1108 4.61 26.21 25.39
N THR A 1109 3.87 25.15 25.70
CA THR A 1109 2.40 25.11 25.62
C THR A 1109 1.70 26.11 26.54
N GLU A 1110 2.43 26.62 27.54
CA GLU A 1110 1.98 27.66 28.49
C GLU A 1110 2.59 29.03 28.18
N LYS A 1111 3.08 29.26 26.94
CA LYS A 1111 3.73 30.51 26.49
C LYS A 1111 3.03 31.77 27.02
N MET A 1112 1.71 31.87 26.85
CA MET A 1112 0.92 33.04 27.26
C MET A 1112 1.03 33.33 28.77
N PHE A 1113 0.93 32.28 29.61
CA PHE A 1113 0.96 32.39 31.07
C PHE A 1113 2.35 32.83 31.55
N ILE A 1114 3.40 32.21 31.02
CA ILE A 1114 4.77 32.44 31.46
C ILE A 1114 5.28 33.80 31.00
N GLN A 1115 5.03 34.20 29.76
CA GLN A 1115 5.49 35.50 29.23
C GLN A 1115 4.83 36.69 29.94
N THR A 1116 3.53 36.62 30.18
CA THR A 1116 2.78 37.68 30.88
C THR A 1116 3.24 37.83 32.34
N THR A 1117 3.43 36.71 33.04
CA THR A 1117 3.90 36.69 34.42
C THR A 1117 5.33 37.22 34.54
N THR A 1118 6.23 36.76 33.68
CA THR A 1118 7.64 37.19 33.68
C THR A 1118 7.76 38.70 33.43
N LEU A 1119 7.03 39.22 32.44
CA LEU A 1119 7.03 40.65 32.12
C LEU A 1119 6.56 41.52 33.29
N THR A 1120 5.45 41.16 33.93
CA THR A 1120 4.87 41.93 35.05
C THR A 1120 5.73 41.85 36.32
N VAL A 1121 6.35 40.70 36.61
CA VAL A 1121 7.29 40.53 37.72
C VAL A 1121 8.56 41.35 37.50
N SER A 1122 9.18 41.29 36.32
CA SER A 1122 10.37 42.08 36.00
C SER A 1122 10.12 43.58 36.12
N MET A 1123 8.96 44.07 35.65
CA MET A 1123 8.55 45.47 35.81
C MET A 1123 8.37 45.85 37.28
N SER A 1124 7.66 45.03 38.06
CA SER A 1124 7.41 45.27 39.48
C SER A 1124 8.71 45.27 40.30
N LEU A 1125 9.66 44.38 39.99
CA LEU A 1125 10.99 44.36 40.62
C LEU A 1125 11.78 45.62 40.29
N SER A 1126 11.78 46.07 39.03
CA SER A 1126 12.46 47.30 38.60
C SER A 1126 11.93 48.55 39.34
N ALA A 1127 10.61 48.64 39.53
CA ALA A 1127 9.97 49.68 40.32
C ALA A 1127 10.36 49.59 41.81
N THR A 1128 10.37 48.38 42.37
CA THR A 1128 10.70 48.12 43.79
C THR A 1128 12.13 48.51 44.12
N VAL A 1129 13.09 48.22 43.24
CA VAL A 1129 14.49 48.64 43.38
C VAL A 1129 14.61 50.17 43.42
N SER A 1130 13.88 50.85 42.52
CA SER A 1130 13.86 52.30 42.46
C SER A 1130 13.28 52.94 43.72
N LEU A 1131 12.21 52.36 44.28
CA LEU A 1131 11.62 52.80 45.53
C LEU A 1131 12.55 52.53 46.73
N GLY A 1132 13.11 51.31 46.79
CA GLY A 1132 13.92 50.81 47.89
C GLY A 1132 15.24 51.54 48.05
N MET A 1133 15.98 51.74 46.96
CA MET A 1133 17.32 52.32 47.03
C MET A 1133 17.31 53.86 47.07
N LEU A 1134 16.33 54.53 46.45
CA LEU A 1134 16.30 55.98 46.35
C LEU A 1134 15.50 56.67 47.46
N TYR A 1135 14.40 56.06 47.91
CA TYR A 1135 13.42 56.72 48.76
C TYR A 1135 13.36 56.17 50.18
N ILE A 1136 13.53 54.85 50.39
CA ILE A 1136 13.51 54.28 51.76
C ILE A 1136 14.57 54.93 52.67
N PRO A 1137 15.85 55.13 52.27
CA PRO A 1137 16.82 55.80 53.14
C PRO A 1137 16.40 57.23 53.53
N LYS A 1138 15.71 57.94 52.64
CA LYS A 1138 15.23 59.30 52.88
C LYS A 1138 14.03 59.32 53.81
N VAL A 1139 13.07 58.44 53.59
CA VAL A 1139 11.89 58.28 54.45
C VAL A 1139 12.30 57.83 55.85
N TYR A 1140 13.26 56.90 55.95
CA TYR A 1140 13.81 56.44 57.22
C TYR A 1140 14.40 57.60 58.03
N VAL A 1141 15.22 58.45 57.41
CA VAL A 1141 15.78 59.63 58.08
C VAL A 1141 14.71 60.65 58.45
N ILE A 1142 13.71 60.89 57.59
CA ILE A 1142 12.63 61.86 57.85
C ILE A 1142 11.76 61.43 59.06
N ILE A 1143 11.48 60.13 59.21
CA ILE A 1143 10.57 59.62 60.24
C ILE A 1143 11.31 59.26 61.55
N PHE A 1144 12.44 58.54 61.45
CA PHE A 1144 13.11 57.97 62.64
C PHE A 1144 14.30 58.79 63.14
N HIS A 1145 14.89 59.67 62.31
CA HIS A 1145 16.03 60.50 62.66
C HIS A 1145 15.83 62.00 62.31
N PRO A 1146 14.78 62.65 62.85
CA PRO A 1146 14.46 64.05 62.54
C PRO A 1146 15.61 65.01 62.90
N GLU A 1147 16.51 64.64 63.82
CA GLU A 1147 17.70 65.41 64.19
C GLU A 1147 18.69 65.59 63.03
N GLN A 1148 18.67 64.70 62.03
CA GLN A 1148 19.51 64.81 60.83
C GLN A 1148 18.83 65.66 59.74
N ASN A 1149 17.58 66.09 59.95
CA ASN A 1149 16.75 66.83 59.00
C ASN A 1149 16.80 68.37 59.21
N VAL A 1150 17.95 68.90 59.64
CA VAL A 1150 18.18 70.34 59.88
C VAL A 1150 19.25 70.92 58.94
N GLN A 1151 19.12 72.20 58.59
CA GLN A 1151 20.03 72.87 57.67
C GLN A 1151 21.38 73.18 58.35
N LYS A 1152 22.43 72.40 58.06
CA LYS A 1152 23.79 72.69 58.58
C LYS A 1152 24.28 74.05 58.04
N ARG A 1153 24.42 75.05 58.92
CA ARG A 1153 24.96 76.39 58.61
C ARG A 1153 26.40 76.24 58.08
N LYS A 1154 26.64 76.66 56.83
CA LYS A 1154 27.99 76.72 56.23
C LYS A 1154 28.85 77.74 56.97
N ARG A 1155 30.00 77.35 57.53
CA ARG A 1155 31.10 78.30 57.79
C ARG A 1155 31.54 78.86 56.43
N SER A 1156 31.42 80.18 56.27
CA SER A 1156 31.74 80.89 55.03
C SER A 1156 33.24 80.78 54.71
N PHE A 1157 33.57 80.38 53.49
CA PHE A 1157 34.93 80.35 52.92
C PHE A 1157 35.65 81.70 53.02
N LYS A 1158 34.94 82.82 53.23
CA LYS A 1158 35.52 84.16 53.47
C LYS A 1158 36.29 84.28 54.80
N ALA A 1159 35.89 83.55 55.86
CA ALA A 1159 36.54 83.64 57.18
C ALA A 1159 37.85 82.85 57.25
N VAL A 1160 37.99 81.78 56.47
CA VAL A 1160 39.22 80.97 56.41
C VAL A 1160 40.30 81.66 55.58
N ALA A 1161 39.92 82.39 54.53
CA ALA A 1161 40.87 83.18 53.73
C ALA A 1161 41.46 84.38 54.51
N GLN A 1162 40.66 85.06 55.34
CA GLN A 1162 41.15 86.16 56.20
C GLN A 1162 42.01 85.66 57.37
N ALA A 1163 41.75 84.47 57.93
CA ALA A 1163 42.60 83.87 58.96
C ALA A 1163 43.95 83.38 58.40
N ALA A 1164 43.98 82.92 57.13
CA ALA A 1164 45.19 82.46 56.45
C ALA A 1164 46.13 83.60 55.98
N THR A 1165 45.66 84.86 55.98
CA THR A 1165 46.52 86.02 55.61
C THR A 1165 47.24 86.64 56.81
N VAL A 1166 46.86 86.31 58.05
CA VAL A 1166 47.47 86.87 59.28
C VAL A 1166 48.59 85.97 59.83
N SER A 1167 48.61 84.68 59.51
CA SER A 1167 49.61 83.72 60.02
C SER A 1167 50.89 83.60 59.18
N THR A 1168 50.98 84.22 58.01
CA THR A 1168 52.16 84.12 57.10
C THR A 1168 53.22 85.21 57.28
N ASN A 1169 53.04 86.17 58.18
CA ASN A 1169 54.03 87.22 58.46
C ASN A 1169 54.93 86.97 59.69
N LEU A 1170 54.84 85.81 60.34
CA LEU A 1170 55.74 85.46 61.44
C LEU A 1170 56.40 84.11 61.18
N SER A 1171 57.71 84.19 60.94
CA SER A 1171 58.69 83.11 61.01
C SER A 1171 59.02 82.36 59.70
N GLN A 1172 59.46 83.12 58.69
CA GLN A 1172 60.77 82.81 58.12
C GLN A 1172 61.84 83.19 59.18
N LYS A 1173 62.26 82.25 60.03
CA LYS A 1173 63.61 82.28 60.60
C LYS A 1173 64.03 80.93 61.18
N SER A 1174 65.22 80.53 60.76
CA SER A 1174 66.14 79.54 61.33
C SER A 1174 66.17 78.13 60.72
N ASN A 1175 67.21 77.94 59.90
CA ASN A 1175 67.89 76.69 59.57
C ASN A 1175 68.27 75.86 60.82
N GLY A 1176 68.51 74.56 60.61
CA GLY A 1176 69.61 73.85 61.29
C GLY A 1176 69.33 72.45 61.82
N GLU A 1177 69.76 71.45 61.04
CA GLU A 1177 70.47 70.20 61.41
C GLU A 1177 69.91 69.15 62.41
N SER A 1178 69.68 67.97 61.82
CA SER A 1178 70.09 66.60 62.19
C SER A 1178 70.32 66.12 63.65
N LYS A 1179 69.70 64.94 63.88
CA LYS A 1179 70.18 63.70 64.55
C LYS A 1179 69.96 63.50 66.08
N ILE A 1180 69.53 62.25 66.40
CA ILE A 1180 69.60 61.45 67.65
C ILE A 1180 68.27 61.25 68.45
N VAL A 1181 67.78 59.99 68.43
CA VAL A 1181 67.30 59.05 69.51
C VAL A 1181 67.12 59.66 70.94
N PRO A 1182 66.15 59.31 71.85
CA PRO A 1182 65.61 57.98 72.19
C PRO A 1182 64.09 57.86 72.53
N ASP A 1183 63.78 56.60 72.83
CA ASP A 1183 62.63 55.92 73.41
C ASP A 1183 62.09 56.42 74.78
N ARG A 1184 60.77 56.20 74.94
CA ARG A 1184 60.06 55.52 76.05
C ARG A 1184 59.14 56.27 77.04
N SER A 1185 57.95 55.67 77.11
CA SER A 1185 56.96 55.50 78.20
C SER A 1185 56.05 56.69 78.52
N GLN A 1186 54.72 56.51 78.63
CA GLN A 1186 53.89 55.30 78.75
C GLN A 1186 52.57 55.47 78.01
#